data_AF-A0ABD2CRI1-F1
#
_entry.id   AF-A0ABD2CRI1-F1
#
_cell.length_a   1.000
_cell.length_b   1.000
_cell.length_c   1.000
_cell.angle_alpha   90.00
_cell.angle_beta   90.00
_cell.angle_gamma   90.00
#
_symmetry.space_group_name_H-M   'P 1'
#
loop_
_entity.id
_entity.type
_entity.pdbx_description
1 polymer ?
#
loop_
_entity_poly.entity_id
_entity_poly.type
_entity_poly.pdbx_seq_one_letter_code
_entity_poly.pdbx_strand_id
1 'polypeptide(L)'
;MFCIGDEVSFKMIKTKYFYRKPQMLINQINKKNVYQLSVVLPVIEMLDAFTSRKHNLSSDEFCLVLFMKETIDEKNCKSYSNSLKYLVEDVKEIQVPSESLHYEIAELFMTIVRFEFPLRIACEDFIKQKPCYKRNHDLCEIMVITYVLIFQISSLAIKNTMDFFVHFNIDRILNLLSYLIRKKTMDLFYTKSCDVFEESFVQEKIYEPYLFALPGLKALRIYLREEKHRMMAIPKKKTTKPIFMKVLNHVKRTTKCPPPTPENLTVRKSPRKIPNSIYFSSSIEERLNILREANKYQALHLLREANKNAPACSKKRETKLIEVEQKIEKHDICPRKRLPIFKPVEIKQNATSILRECARIANEELKEVSKIQKLVEGNLDPKSIEKLNEERRQREREEEINKIEEKHLIALLTREGAYLAKKSLLNENKTYAQNVREEKKELYHRLEKLRTEHKREMLENVEKCRELEQASKDAYDSMIDEKRQKAAEVSEKSRQLKILLAKQREEEIQRKGQLIKEIKAIQSLRLATRNKEFDPTETSGLGLLCEMSLIELKERLVWVKMKLNEELEKRQFVIQRERERQKNIVKYSKIALDEYKSTKLDINNKKILFDRTNILFILIKLRKSDTRKRENEKALNVTSVSPQVLKLQKKLEERRALRTKI
;
A
#
# COMPACT_ATOMS: atom_id res chain seq x y z
N MET A 1 -41.10 -39.21 -7.05
CA MET A 1 -42.50 -39.51 -6.67
C MET A 1 -42.49 -40.04 -5.24
N PHE A 2 -42.80 -39.22 -4.25
CA PHE A 2 -43.10 -39.65 -2.89
C PHE A 2 -44.10 -38.67 -2.25
N CYS A 3 -44.87 -39.19 -1.31
CA CYS A 3 -46.21 -38.78 -0.93
C CYS A 3 -46.46 -37.29 -0.65
N ILE A 4 -47.56 -36.83 -1.25
CA ILE A 4 -48.43 -35.73 -0.80
C ILE A 4 -48.70 -35.85 0.71
N GLY A 5 -48.68 -34.71 1.41
CA GLY A 5 -49.01 -34.60 2.83
C GLY A 5 -49.01 -33.14 3.29
N ASP A 6 -47.84 -32.61 3.61
CA ASP A 6 -47.66 -31.35 4.35
C ASP A 6 -47.46 -30.09 3.49
N GLU A 7 -47.89 -30.07 2.24
CA GLU A 7 -47.71 -28.87 1.38
C GLU A 7 -48.43 -27.62 1.91
N VAL A 8 -49.56 -27.79 2.63
CA VAL A 8 -50.42 -26.67 3.03
C VAL A 8 -49.78 -25.82 4.14
N SER A 9 -49.22 -26.45 5.18
CA SER A 9 -48.53 -25.77 6.27
C SER A 9 -47.24 -25.09 5.78
N PHE A 10 -46.44 -25.77 4.95
CA PHE A 10 -45.23 -25.20 4.36
C PHE A 10 -45.55 -24.05 3.38
N LYS A 11 -46.65 -24.13 2.62
CA LYS A 11 -47.16 -23.01 1.81
C LYS A 11 -47.62 -21.84 2.69
N MET A 12 -48.36 -22.07 3.78
CA MET A 12 -48.79 -20.98 4.67
C MET A 12 -47.60 -20.23 5.29
N ILE A 13 -46.56 -20.94 5.74
CA ILE A 13 -45.33 -20.33 6.26
C ILE A 13 -44.60 -19.55 5.15
N LYS A 14 -44.45 -20.12 3.95
CA LYS A 14 -43.88 -19.40 2.79
C LYS A 14 -44.72 -18.19 2.37
N THR A 15 -46.04 -18.20 2.51
CA THR A 15 -46.87 -17.00 2.23
C THR A 15 -46.83 -15.94 3.33
N LYS A 16 -46.59 -16.31 4.59
CA LYS A 16 -46.52 -15.35 5.71
C LYS A 16 -45.25 -14.49 5.67
N TYR A 17 -44.13 -15.04 5.17
CA TYR A 17 -42.84 -14.35 5.14
C TYR A 17 -42.18 -14.18 3.76
N PHE A 18 -42.45 -15.03 2.76
CA PHE A 18 -41.62 -15.10 1.53
C PHE A 18 -42.36 -14.96 0.19
N TYR A 19 -43.69 -14.99 0.14
CA TYR A 19 -44.46 -14.93 -1.12
C TYR A 19 -45.38 -13.70 -1.23
N ARG A 20 -44.77 -12.53 -1.47
CA ARG A 20 -45.38 -11.45 -2.27
C ARG A 20 -44.72 -11.42 -3.65
N LYS A 21 -45.42 -10.92 -4.68
CA LYS A 21 -44.96 -11.01 -6.08
C LYS A 21 -43.58 -10.34 -6.28
N PRO A 22 -42.56 -11.04 -6.84
CA PRO A 22 -41.19 -10.52 -6.93
C PRO A 22 -41.07 -9.26 -7.79
N GLN A 23 -41.95 -9.06 -8.77
CA GLN A 23 -41.96 -7.88 -9.65
C GLN A 23 -42.46 -6.58 -8.98
N MET A 24 -43.08 -6.63 -7.79
CA MET A 24 -43.49 -5.43 -7.05
C MET A 24 -42.62 -5.11 -5.83
N LEU A 25 -41.87 -6.08 -5.30
CA LEU A 25 -41.03 -5.90 -4.10
C LEU A 25 -39.71 -5.18 -4.38
N ILE A 26 -39.11 -5.36 -5.56
CA ILE A 26 -37.87 -4.66 -5.97
C ILE A 26 -38.02 -3.13 -5.86
N ASN A 27 -39.24 -2.61 -6.08
CA ASN A 27 -39.55 -1.18 -5.95
C ASN A 27 -39.88 -0.71 -4.51
N GLN A 28 -39.99 -1.62 -3.53
CA GLN A 28 -40.27 -1.30 -2.13
C GLN A 28 -39.00 -1.24 -1.27
N ILE A 29 -37.96 -2.02 -1.59
CA ILE A 29 -36.63 -1.93 -0.95
C ILE A 29 -36.02 -0.52 -1.10
N ASN A 30 -36.32 0.16 -2.22
CA ASN A 30 -35.93 1.55 -2.53
C ASN A 30 -36.41 2.63 -1.51
N LYS A 31 -37.01 2.26 -0.38
CA LYS A 31 -37.51 3.18 0.66
C LYS A 31 -36.89 2.99 2.06
N LYS A 32 -35.91 2.10 2.24
CA LYS A 32 -35.19 1.92 3.52
C LYS A 32 -33.68 1.85 3.35
N ASN A 33 -32.94 2.30 4.38
CA ASN A 33 -31.48 2.36 4.37
C ASN A 33 -30.86 1.00 4.70
N VAL A 34 -30.55 0.21 3.66
CA VAL A 34 -29.78 -1.05 3.77
C VAL A 34 -28.43 -0.88 4.49
N TYR A 35 -27.89 0.34 4.49
CA TYR A 35 -26.63 0.74 5.14
C TYR A 35 -26.69 0.83 6.68
N GLN A 36 -27.80 0.46 7.32
CA GLN A 36 -27.87 0.38 8.78
C GLN A 36 -27.00 -0.78 9.31
N LEU A 37 -26.13 -0.50 10.29
CA LEU A 37 -25.29 -1.52 10.93
C LEU A 37 -26.11 -2.65 11.57
N SER A 38 -27.31 -2.33 12.11
CA SER A 38 -28.30 -3.29 12.63
C SER A 38 -28.91 -4.22 11.58
N VAL A 39 -28.69 -3.96 10.29
CA VAL A 39 -29.09 -4.83 9.17
C VAL A 39 -27.87 -5.56 8.62
N VAL A 40 -26.73 -4.88 8.44
CA VAL A 40 -25.57 -5.48 7.77
C VAL A 40 -24.77 -6.43 8.67
N LEU A 41 -24.58 -6.12 9.96
CA LEU A 41 -23.80 -6.98 10.85
C LEU A 41 -24.43 -8.37 11.04
N PRO A 42 -25.74 -8.51 11.31
CA PRO A 42 -26.39 -9.83 11.35
C PRO A 42 -26.26 -10.61 10.03
N VAL A 43 -26.29 -9.95 8.87
CA VAL A 43 -26.12 -10.64 7.57
C VAL A 43 -24.69 -11.15 7.36
N ILE A 44 -23.67 -10.45 7.90
CA ILE A 44 -22.28 -10.94 7.89
C ILE A 44 -22.15 -12.18 8.78
N GLU A 45 -22.64 -12.13 10.02
CA GLU A 45 -22.63 -13.27 10.95
C GLU A 45 -23.41 -14.47 10.39
N MET A 46 -24.58 -14.23 9.80
CA MET A 46 -25.35 -15.26 9.08
C MET A 46 -24.56 -15.87 7.92
N LEU A 47 -23.81 -15.06 7.16
CA LEU A 47 -23.03 -15.54 6.01
C LEU A 47 -21.77 -16.31 6.45
N ASP A 48 -21.08 -15.89 7.51
CA ASP A 48 -19.97 -16.65 8.10
C ASP A 48 -20.45 -17.99 8.70
N ALA A 49 -21.58 -17.99 9.40
CA ALA A 49 -22.19 -19.22 9.92
C ALA A 49 -22.67 -20.15 8.78
N PHE A 50 -23.32 -19.60 7.75
CA PHE A 50 -23.80 -20.38 6.60
C PHE A 50 -22.64 -20.95 5.76
N THR A 51 -21.62 -20.15 5.44
CA THR A 51 -20.46 -20.63 4.66
C THR A 51 -19.64 -21.67 5.43
N SER A 52 -19.55 -21.55 6.76
CA SER A 52 -18.94 -22.56 7.64
C SER A 52 -19.73 -23.88 7.71
N ARG A 53 -21.04 -23.84 7.40
CA ARG A 53 -22.00 -24.97 7.55
C ARG A 53 -22.62 -25.41 6.22
N LYS A 54 -22.07 -24.96 5.09
CA LYS A 54 -22.67 -25.03 3.73
C LYS A 54 -22.96 -26.44 3.19
N HIS A 55 -22.53 -27.48 3.91
CA HIS A 55 -22.79 -28.88 3.56
C HIS A 55 -24.05 -29.47 4.21
N ASN A 56 -24.68 -28.75 5.16
CA ASN A 56 -25.70 -29.32 6.05
C ASN A 56 -27.12 -28.73 5.91
N LEU A 57 -27.28 -27.54 5.29
CA LEU A 57 -28.56 -26.81 5.21
C LEU A 57 -28.72 -26.06 3.89
N SER A 58 -29.95 -26.02 3.36
CA SER A 58 -30.36 -25.06 2.32
C SER A 58 -30.47 -23.65 2.90
N SER A 59 -30.40 -22.61 2.06
CA SER A 59 -30.53 -21.21 2.51
C SER A 59 -31.94 -20.89 3.04
N ASP A 60 -32.99 -21.44 2.42
CA ASP A 60 -34.38 -21.39 2.92
C ASP A 60 -34.47 -21.97 4.34
N GLU A 61 -33.86 -23.15 4.54
CA GLU A 61 -33.89 -23.90 5.81
C GLU A 61 -33.09 -23.17 6.90
N PHE A 62 -31.93 -22.62 6.56
CA PHE A 62 -31.08 -21.83 7.46
C PHE A 62 -31.82 -20.58 7.96
N CYS A 63 -32.49 -19.83 7.07
CA CYS A 63 -33.32 -18.69 7.49
C CYS A 63 -34.50 -19.11 8.37
N LEU A 64 -35.19 -20.21 8.04
CA LEU A 64 -36.28 -20.72 8.86
C LEU A 64 -35.79 -21.14 10.26
N VAL A 65 -34.68 -21.86 10.36
CA VAL A 65 -34.06 -22.25 11.65
C VAL A 65 -33.65 -21.04 12.49
N LEU A 66 -33.14 -19.98 11.87
CA LEU A 66 -32.68 -18.79 12.60
C LEU A 66 -33.82 -17.92 13.13
N PHE A 67 -34.85 -17.67 12.31
CA PHE A 67 -35.92 -16.72 12.64
C PHE A 67 -37.14 -17.37 13.31
N MET A 68 -37.39 -18.67 13.15
CA MET A 68 -38.57 -19.35 13.71
C MET A 68 -38.37 -19.91 15.13
N LYS A 69 -37.40 -19.37 15.91
CA LYS A 69 -36.97 -19.88 17.24
C LYS A 69 -38.11 -20.18 18.22
N GLU A 70 -39.26 -19.52 18.09
CA GLU A 70 -40.38 -19.60 19.05
C GLU A 70 -41.53 -20.54 18.64
N THR A 71 -41.49 -21.18 17.46
CA THR A 71 -42.69 -21.87 16.91
C THR A 71 -42.53 -23.37 16.59
N ILE A 72 -41.47 -24.02 17.10
CA ILE A 72 -41.37 -25.49 17.09
C ILE A 72 -42.12 -26.06 18.31
N ASP A 73 -43.42 -25.78 18.37
CA ASP A 73 -44.34 -26.35 19.34
C ASP A 73 -44.51 -27.85 19.03
N GLU A 74 -44.22 -28.75 19.99
CA GLU A 74 -43.82 -30.14 19.73
C GLU A 74 -44.87 -31.08 19.10
N LYS A 75 -46.08 -30.57 18.80
CA LYS A 75 -47.27 -31.40 18.57
C LYS A 75 -47.49 -31.86 17.12
N ASN A 76 -47.08 -31.07 16.12
CA ASN A 76 -47.57 -31.24 14.72
C ASN A 76 -46.51 -31.56 13.64
N CYS A 77 -45.23 -31.79 13.94
CA CYS A 77 -44.20 -32.09 12.92
C CYS A 77 -43.25 -33.23 13.35
N LYS A 78 -43.72 -34.48 13.28
CA LYS A 78 -43.01 -35.67 13.79
C LYS A 78 -41.99 -36.31 12.83
N SER A 79 -41.83 -35.81 11.61
CA SER A 79 -40.98 -36.41 10.56
C SER A 79 -39.63 -35.73 10.33
N TYR A 80 -39.52 -34.41 10.57
CA TYR A 80 -38.32 -33.62 10.26
C TYR A 80 -37.51 -33.15 11.48
N SER A 81 -38.08 -33.25 12.69
CA SER A 81 -37.49 -32.65 13.91
C SER A 81 -36.07 -33.14 14.21
N ASN A 82 -35.81 -34.45 14.16
CA ASN A 82 -34.56 -35.04 14.66
C ASN A 82 -33.28 -34.64 13.90
N SER A 83 -33.38 -34.19 12.64
CA SER A 83 -32.22 -33.62 11.93
C SER A 83 -31.96 -32.16 12.33
N LEU A 84 -33.02 -31.38 12.54
CA LEU A 84 -32.92 -29.97 12.90
C LEU A 84 -32.48 -29.77 14.37
N LYS A 85 -32.84 -30.69 15.28
CA LYS A 85 -32.42 -30.68 16.69
C LYS A 85 -30.91 -30.48 16.85
N TYR A 86 -30.09 -31.32 16.20
CA TYR A 86 -28.63 -31.25 16.27
C TYR A 86 -28.04 -30.02 15.55
N LEU A 87 -28.77 -29.41 14.61
CA LEU A 87 -28.33 -28.20 13.91
C LEU A 87 -28.67 -26.91 14.68
N VAL A 88 -29.72 -26.93 15.52
CA VAL A 88 -30.14 -25.79 16.35
C VAL A 88 -29.15 -25.50 17.48
N GLU A 89 -28.51 -26.53 18.05
CA GLU A 89 -27.59 -26.34 19.18
C GLU A 89 -26.39 -25.46 18.82
N ASP A 90 -25.78 -25.69 17.65
CA ASP A 90 -24.68 -24.87 17.14
C ASP A 90 -25.13 -23.45 16.71
N VAL A 91 -26.44 -23.19 16.52
CA VAL A 91 -26.96 -21.86 16.11
C VAL A 91 -27.20 -20.93 17.32
N LYS A 92 -27.04 -21.43 18.55
CA LYS A 92 -27.32 -20.69 19.79
C LYS A 92 -26.47 -19.43 20.01
N GLU A 93 -25.33 -19.29 19.33
CA GLU A 93 -24.42 -18.14 19.48
C GLU A 93 -24.80 -16.88 18.66
N ILE A 94 -25.66 -16.98 17.63
CA ILE A 94 -26.01 -15.84 16.78
C ILE A 94 -27.05 -14.95 17.47
N GLN A 95 -26.74 -13.65 17.61
CA GLN A 95 -27.68 -12.65 18.12
C GLN A 95 -28.80 -12.42 17.09
N VAL A 96 -30.04 -12.74 17.47
CA VAL A 96 -31.18 -12.57 16.57
C VAL A 96 -31.60 -11.10 16.58
N PRO A 97 -31.66 -10.42 15.41
CA PRO A 97 -32.04 -9.01 15.32
C PRO A 97 -33.51 -8.79 15.69
N SER A 98 -33.94 -7.54 15.80
CA SER A 98 -35.35 -7.21 16.10
C SER A 98 -36.31 -7.68 14.99
N GLU A 99 -37.47 -8.22 15.36
CA GLU A 99 -38.51 -8.76 14.44
C GLU A 99 -38.80 -7.85 13.24
N SER A 100 -38.86 -6.54 13.48
CA SER A 100 -39.10 -5.48 12.49
C SER A 100 -38.09 -5.43 11.33
N LEU A 101 -36.93 -6.08 11.47
CA LEU A 101 -35.85 -6.15 10.47
C LEU A 101 -35.65 -7.58 9.91
N HIS A 102 -36.30 -8.61 10.46
CA HIS A 102 -36.10 -10.02 10.05
C HIS A 102 -36.29 -10.21 8.54
N TYR A 103 -37.34 -9.62 7.97
CA TYR A 103 -37.63 -9.71 6.54
C TYR A 103 -36.53 -9.08 5.67
N GLU A 104 -36.05 -7.89 6.06
CA GLU A 104 -35.02 -7.14 5.32
C GLU A 104 -33.66 -7.84 5.38
N ILE A 105 -33.33 -8.42 6.53
CA ILE A 105 -32.12 -9.20 6.78
C ILE A 105 -32.18 -10.54 6.02
N ALA A 106 -33.33 -11.22 6.02
CA ALA A 106 -33.54 -12.45 5.26
C ALA A 106 -33.49 -12.22 3.74
N GLU A 107 -34.10 -11.15 3.22
CA GLU A 107 -34.07 -10.80 1.80
C GLU A 107 -32.66 -10.41 1.34
N LEU A 108 -31.90 -9.66 2.17
CA LEU A 108 -30.51 -9.34 1.87
C LEU A 108 -29.62 -10.61 1.88
N PHE A 109 -29.74 -11.47 2.89
CA PHE A 109 -29.01 -12.74 2.97
C PHE A 109 -29.33 -13.65 1.77
N MET A 110 -30.61 -13.87 1.47
CA MET A 110 -31.03 -14.74 0.37
C MET A 110 -30.58 -14.23 -1.01
N THR A 111 -30.56 -12.91 -1.21
CA THR A 111 -30.02 -12.32 -2.44
C THR A 111 -28.49 -12.39 -2.51
N ILE A 112 -27.77 -12.23 -1.40
CA ILE A 112 -26.32 -12.41 -1.33
C ILE A 112 -25.92 -13.87 -1.59
N VAL A 113 -26.63 -14.85 -1.02
CA VAL A 113 -26.40 -16.29 -1.28
C VAL A 113 -26.67 -16.63 -2.75
N ARG A 114 -27.73 -16.06 -3.36
CA ARG A 114 -27.98 -16.21 -4.81
C ARG A 114 -26.83 -15.71 -5.68
N PHE A 115 -26.12 -14.67 -5.27
CA PHE A 115 -24.96 -14.11 -5.96
C PHE A 115 -23.62 -14.50 -5.34
N GLU A 116 -23.57 -15.52 -4.48
CA GLU A 116 -22.37 -15.90 -3.71
C GLU A 116 -21.17 -16.16 -4.63
N PHE A 117 -21.37 -16.94 -5.71
CA PHE A 117 -20.29 -17.36 -6.61
C PHE A 117 -19.53 -16.17 -7.26
N PRO A 118 -20.17 -15.24 -8.00
CA PRO A 118 -19.47 -14.10 -8.58
C PRO A 118 -18.92 -13.12 -7.53
N LEU A 119 -19.67 -12.86 -6.45
CA LEU A 119 -19.20 -12.03 -5.33
C LEU A 119 -17.91 -12.61 -4.73
N ARG A 120 -17.90 -13.91 -4.42
CA ARG A 120 -16.76 -14.63 -3.86
C ARG A 120 -15.54 -14.56 -4.77
N ILE A 121 -15.69 -14.77 -6.07
CA ILE A 121 -14.58 -14.69 -7.02
C ILE A 121 -13.96 -13.29 -7.03
N ALA A 122 -14.77 -12.23 -7.04
CA ALA A 122 -14.28 -10.86 -6.97
C ALA A 122 -13.61 -10.54 -5.64
N CYS A 123 -14.12 -11.05 -4.52
CA CYS A 123 -13.57 -10.80 -3.19
C CYS A 123 -12.27 -11.60 -2.96
N GLU A 124 -12.20 -12.83 -3.46
CA GLU A 124 -10.98 -13.65 -3.43
C GLU A 124 -9.85 -13.00 -4.25
N ASP A 125 -10.12 -12.44 -5.44
CA ASP A 125 -9.09 -11.71 -6.20
C ASP A 125 -8.66 -10.41 -5.52
N PHE A 126 -9.60 -9.66 -4.93
CA PHE A 126 -9.28 -8.47 -4.12
C PHE A 126 -8.34 -8.82 -2.94
N ILE A 127 -8.62 -9.91 -2.22
CA ILE A 127 -7.77 -10.41 -1.12
C ILE A 127 -6.42 -10.91 -1.66
N LYS A 128 -6.37 -11.60 -2.81
CA LYS A 128 -5.11 -12.01 -3.47
C LYS A 128 -4.25 -10.80 -3.85
N GLN A 129 -4.85 -9.67 -4.26
CA GLN A 129 -4.14 -8.40 -4.51
C GLN A 129 -3.69 -7.66 -3.23
N LYS A 130 -4.17 -8.04 -2.04
CA LYS A 130 -3.92 -7.37 -0.76
C LYS A 130 -3.71 -8.39 0.39
N PRO A 131 -2.50 -8.97 0.52
CA PRO A 131 -2.21 -10.03 1.50
C PRO A 131 -2.19 -9.58 2.98
N CYS A 132 -2.66 -8.35 3.28
CA CYS A 132 -2.87 -7.85 4.64
C CYS A 132 -4.20 -8.29 5.28
N TYR A 133 -5.10 -8.92 4.51
CA TYR A 133 -6.41 -9.37 4.96
C TYR A 133 -6.43 -10.86 5.34
N LYS A 134 -7.19 -11.22 6.39
CA LYS A 134 -7.35 -12.61 6.88
C LYS A 134 -8.34 -13.36 5.97
N ARG A 135 -7.83 -14.32 5.19
CA ARG A 135 -8.53 -14.99 4.07
C ARG A 135 -9.97 -15.48 4.28
N ASN A 136 -10.39 -15.79 5.50
CA ASN A 136 -11.71 -16.38 5.78
C ASN A 136 -12.66 -15.34 6.38
N HIS A 137 -12.38 -14.85 7.60
CA HIS A 137 -13.24 -13.89 8.31
C HIS A 137 -13.41 -12.55 7.56
N ASP A 138 -12.42 -12.12 6.78
CA ASP A 138 -12.53 -10.89 5.98
C ASP A 138 -13.34 -11.11 4.69
N LEU A 139 -13.59 -12.36 4.27
CA LEU A 139 -14.23 -12.69 2.98
C LEU A 139 -15.73 -12.42 3.00
N CYS A 140 -16.47 -12.93 3.99
CA CYS A 140 -17.91 -12.73 4.10
C CYS A 140 -18.26 -11.25 4.28
N GLU A 141 -17.53 -10.56 5.17
CA GLU A 141 -17.61 -9.10 5.35
C GLU A 141 -17.43 -8.35 4.02
N ILE A 142 -16.37 -8.63 3.26
CA ILE A 142 -16.11 -7.97 1.97
C ILE A 142 -17.17 -8.38 0.93
N MET A 143 -17.72 -9.59 0.96
CA MET A 143 -18.81 -10.01 0.06
C MET A 143 -20.11 -9.26 0.31
N VAL A 144 -20.52 -9.11 1.58
CA VAL A 144 -21.73 -8.34 1.93
C VAL A 144 -21.55 -6.86 1.56
N ILE A 145 -20.41 -6.26 1.89
CA ILE A 145 -20.08 -4.87 1.51
C ILE A 145 -20.05 -4.72 -0.02
N THR A 146 -19.48 -5.67 -0.76
CA THR A 146 -19.41 -5.65 -2.22
C THR A 146 -20.78 -5.78 -2.85
N TYR A 147 -21.68 -6.62 -2.30
CA TYR A 147 -23.06 -6.70 -2.76
C TYR A 147 -23.81 -5.37 -2.57
N VAL A 148 -23.74 -4.78 -1.38
CA VAL A 148 -24.37 -3.48 -1.10
C VAL A 148 -23.82 -2.37 -2.03
N LEU A 149 -22.49 -2.36 -2.25
CA LEU A 149 -21.82 -1.40 -3.14
C LEU A 149 -22.07 -1.62 -4.65
N ILE A 150 -22.60 -2.76 -5.09
CA ILE A 150 -22.93 -2.99 -6.51
C ILE A 150 -24.44 -2.88 -6.74
N PHE A 151 -25.26 -3.52 -5.89
CA PHE A 151 -26.69 -3.71 -6.13
C PHE A 151 -27.59 -2.78 -5.32
N GLN A 152 -27.07 -2.07 -4.31
CA GLN A 152 -27.84 -1.21 -3.40
C GLN A 152 -27.32 0.24 -3.35
N ILE A 153 -26.64 0.72 -4.40
CA ILE A 153 -26.23 2.13 -4.52
C ILE A 153 -27.42 3.08 -4.80
N SER A 154 -28.52 2.58 -5.38
CA SER A 154 -29.73 3.36 -5.66
C SER A 154 -30.41 3.91 -4.41
N SER A 155 -30.24 3.27 -3.25
CA SER A 155 -30.80 3.68 -1.95
C SER A 155 -29.83 4.52 -1.09
N LEU A 156 -28.67 4.93 -1.63
CA LEU A 156 -27.59 5.58 -0.89
C LEU A 156 -27.95 7.01 -0.43
N ALA A 157 -28.64 7.14 0.69
CA ALA A 157 -28.83 8.40 1.42
C ALA A 157 -27.53 8.82 2.15
N ILE A 158 -26.47 9.11 1.38
CA ILE A 158 -25.05 9.30 1.77
C ILE A 158 -24.83 9.82 3.22
N LYS A 159 -25.52 10.90 3.61
CA LYS A 159 -25.37 11.55 4.92
C LYS A 159 -25.63 10.62 6.12
N ASN A 160 -26.50 9.63 5.97
CA ASN A 160 -26.91 8.70 7.03
C ASN A 160 -26.14 7.37 6.95
N THR A 161 -25.03 7.31 6.20
CA THR A 161 -24.26 6.09 5.93
C THR A 161 -22.80 6.18 6.37
N MET A 162 -22.39 7.28 7.00
CA MET A 162 -21.00 7.46 7.43
C MET A 162 -20.59 6.48 8.54
N ASP A 163 -21.48 6.18 9.49
CA ASP A 163 -21.17 5.29 10.62
C ASP A 163 -20.81 3.87 10.13
N PHE A 164 -21.53 3.39 9.10
CA PHE A 164 -21.23 2.17 8.36
C PHE A 164 -19.83 2.20 7.73
N PHE A 165 -19.46 3.29 7.05
CA PHE A 165 -18.13 3.42 6.43
C PHE A 165 -16.98 3.64 7.44
N VAL A 166 -17.29 4.17 8.63
CA VAL A 166 -16.33 4.27 9.74
C VAL A 166 -16.06 2.89 10.33
N HIS A 167 -17.12 2.13 10.66
CA HIS A 167 -17.03 0.80 11.26
C HIS A 167 -16.17 -0.17 10.42
N PHE A 168 -16.44 -0.30 9.12
CA PHE A 168 -15.68 -1.19 8.22
C PHE A 168 -14.35 -0.60 7.72
N ASN A 169 -13.86 0.49 8.34
CA ASN A 169 -12.66 1.25 8.02
C ASN A 169 -12.67 1.88 6.60
N ILE A 170 -12.75 3.22 6.57
CA ILE A 170 -12.78 4.04 5.35
C ILE A 170 -11.65 3.70 4.37
N ASP A 171 -10.44 3.33 4.84
CA ASP A 171 -9.35 2.94 3.92
C ASP A 171 -9.54 1.56 3.28
N ARG A 172 -10.16 0.59 3.98
CA ARG A 172 -10.52 -0.72 3.39
C ARG A 172 -11.55 -0.51 2.29
N ILE A 173 -12.57 0.29 2.56
CA ILE A 173 -13.63 0.66 1.60
C ILE A 173 -13.07 1.47 0.43
N LEU A 174 -12.21 2.48 0.66
CA LEU A 174 -11.57 3.24 -0.42
C LEU A 174 -10.67 2.37 -1.31
N ASN A 175 -10.03 1.34 -0.76
CA ASN A 175 -9.29 0.34 -1.54
C ASN A 175 -10.25 -0.53 -2.37
N LEU A 176 -11.36 -1.02 -1.78
CA LEU A 176 -12.39 -1.82 -2.46
C LEU A 176 -13.06 -1.04 -3.60
N LEU A 177 -13.48 0.21 -3.37
CA LEU A 177 -13.99 1.11 -4.42
C LEU A 177 -12.95 1.35 -5.52
N SER A 178 -11.66 1.44 -5.18
CA SER A 178 -10.56 1.58 -6.14
C SER A 178 -10.17 0.27 -6.86
N TYR A 179 -10.74 -0.86 -6.43
CA TYR A 179 -10.74 -2.13 -7.13
C TYR A 179 -11.96 -2.21 -8.06
N LEU A 180 -13.19 -2.09 -7.53
CA LEU A 180 -14.45 -2.23 -8.29
C LEU A 180 -14.60 -1.25 -9.48
N ILE A 181 -14.02 -0.05 -9.40
CA ILE A 181 -14.09 0.94 -10.51
C ILE A 181 -13.18 0.57 -11.72
N ARG A 182 -12.37 -0.49 -11.63
CA ARG A 182 -11.46 -0.90 -12.72
C ARG A 182 -12.22 -1.68 -13.78
N LYS A 183 -12.00 -1.40 -15.08
CA LYS A 183 -12.59 -2.22 -16.16
C LYS A 183 -12.26 -3.71 -15.98
N LYS A 184 -11.00 -4.03 -15.67
CA LYS A 184 -10.54 -5.42 -15.43
C LYS A 184 -11.34 -6.20 -14.39
N THR A 185 -11.91 -5.55 -13.37
CA THR A 185 -12.72 -6.26 -12.36
C THR A 185 -14.13 -6.52 -12.86
N MET A 186 -14.68 -5.66 -13.72
CA MET A 186 -15.93 -5.95 -14.46
C MET A 186 -15.73 -7.05 -15.50
N ASP A 187 -14.63 -6.99 -16.26
CA ASP A 187 -14.28 -8.02 -17.26
C ASP A 187 -14.17 -9.40 -16.56
N LEU A 188 -13.54 -9.44 -15.37
CA LEU A 188 -13.49 -10.63 -14.50
C LEU A 188 -14.87 -11.04 -13.97
N PHE A 189 -15.68 -10.10 -13.47
CA PHE A 189 -17.02 -10.37 -12.93
C PHE A 189 -17.93 -10.99 -14.00
N TYR A 190 -17.95 -10.41 -15.19
CA TYR A 190 -18.72 -10.92 -16.33
C TYR A 190 -18.25 -12.31 -16.76
N THR A 191 -16.96 -12.45 -17.13
CA THR A 191 -16.43 -13.74 -17.62
C THR A 191 -16.57 -14.87 -16.59
N LYS A 192 -16.44 -14.57 -15.29
CA LYS A 192 -16.62 -15.57 -14.22
C LYS A 192 -18.04 -15.74 -13.70
N SER A 193 -18.97 -14.86 -14.05
CA SER A 193 -20.40 -15.16 -13.94
C SER A 193 -20.85 -16.13 -15.04
N CYS A 194 -20.36 -15.97 -16.28
CA CYS A 194 -20.72 -16.83 -17.42
C CYS A 194 -20.21 -18.28 -17.30
N ASP A 195 -19.22 -18.56 -16.41
CA ASP A 195 -18.81 -19.92 -16.07
C ASP A 195 -19.92 -20.74 -15.35
N VAL A 196 -20.95 -20.08 -14.78
CA VAL A 196 -21.99 -20.71 -13.92
C VAL A 196 -23.42 -20.28 -14.24
N PHE A 197 -23.64 -19.10 -14.82
CA PHE A 197 -24.96 -18.58 -15.18
C PHE A 197 -25.08 -18.33 -16.69
N GLU A 198 -26.30 -18.41 -17.22
CA GLU A 198 -26.62 -18.05 -18.61
C GLU A 198 -26.21 -16.61 -18.94
N GLU A 199 -25.64 -16.39 -20.13
CA GLU A 199 -25.11 -15.09 -20.58
C GLU A 199 -26.17 -13.96 -20.52
N SER A 200 -27.42 -14.27 -20.85
CA SER A 200 -28.60 -13.41 -20.69
C SER A 200 -28.83 -12.98 -19.24
N PHE A 201 -28.80 -13.93 -18.30
CA PHE A 201 -28.94 -13.67 -16.87
C PHE A 201 -27.78 -12.84 -16.33
N VAL A 202 -26.54 -13.14 -16.75
CA VAL A 202 -25.35 -12.36 -16.38
C VAL A 202 -25.48 -10.92 -16.87
N GLN A 203 -25.88 -10.72 -18.12
CA GLN A 203 -26.07 -9.39 -18.70
C GLN A 203 -27.10 -8.58 -17.92
N GLU A 204 -28.35 -9.04 -17.83
CA GLU A 204 -29.45 -8.29 -17.22
C GLU A 204 -29.37 -8.13 -15.69
N LYS A 205 -28.84 -9.14 -14.98
CA LYS A 205 -28.96 -9.23 -13.51
C LYS A 205 -27.65 -9.07 -12.76
N ILE A 206 -26.51 -8.99 -13.45
CA ILE A 206 -25.19 -8.82 -12.85
C ILE A 206 -24.45 -7.64 -13.50
N TYR A 207 -24.32 -7.62 -14.82
CA TYR A 207 -23.49 -6.64 -15.54
C TYR A 207 -24.17 -5.27 -15.68
N GLU A 208 -25.45 -5.22 -16.04
CA GLU A 208 -26.21 -3.96 -16.15
C GLU A 208 -26.38 -3.23 -14.80
N PRO A 209 -26.71 -3.90 -13.67
CA PRO A 209 -26.67 -3.28 -12.35
C PRO A 209 -25.28 -2.73 -11.98
N TYR A 210 -24.20 -3.45 -12.30
CA TYR A 210 -22.83 -2.98 -12.07
C TYR A 210 -22.51 -1.72 -12.89
N LEU A 211 -22.88 -1.70 -14.18
CA LEU A 211 -22.75 -0.51 -15.04
C LEU A 211 -23.51 0.68 -14.47
N PHE A 212 -24.75 0.47 -14.02
CA PHE A 212 -25.58 1.50 -13.39
C PHE A 212 -24.98 2.00 -12.06
N ALA A 213 -24.29 1.15 -11.30
CA ALA A 213 -23.61 1.51 -10.07
C ALA A 213 -22.31 2.32 -10.26
N LEU A 214 -21.64 2.22 -11.42
CA LEU A 214 -20.34 2.88 -11.67
C LEU A 214 -20.30 4.39 -11.39
N PRO A 215 -21.29 5.23 -11.73
CA PRO A 215 -21.29 6.65 -11.40
C PRO A 215 -21.37 6.88 -9.88
N GLY A 216 -22.22 6.10 -9.20
CA GLY A 216 -22.36 6.15 -7.74
C GLY A 216 -21.09 5.71 -7.01
N LEU A 217 -20.45 4.61 -7.45
CA LEU A 217 -19.15 4.16 -6.95
C LEU A 217 -18.08 5.27 -7.06
N LYS A 218 -18.04 5.97 -8.20
CA LYS A 218 -17.11 7.09 -8.43
C LYS A 218 -17.40 8.28 -7.51
N ALA A 219 -18.67 8.64 -7.34
CA ALA A 219 -19.10 9.73 -6.46
C ALA A 219 -18.81 9.42 -4.98
N LEU A 220 -19.19 8.22 -4.51
CA LEU A 220 -18.92 7.75 -3.15
C LEU A 220 -17.42 7.74 -2.82
N ARG A 221 -16.57 7.31 -3.77
CA ARG A 221 -15.10 7.34 -3.60
C ARG A 221 -14.54 8.77 -3.51
N ILE A 222 -15.17 9.76 -4.12
CA ILE A 222 -14.79 11.18 -3.97
C ILE A 222 -15.24 11.66 -2.58
N TYR A 223 -16.51 11.45 -2.24
CA TYR A 223 -17.08 11.82 -0.94
C TYR A 223 -16.30 11.25 0.26
N LEU A 224 -15.98 9.95 0.25
CA LEU A 224 -15.21 9.31 1.34
C LEU A 224 -13.76 9.80 1.42
N ARG A 225 -13.16 10.29 0.33
CA ARG A 225 -11.85 10.96 0.38
C ARG A 225 -11.98 12.34 1.00
N GLU A 226 -12.98 13.12 0.63
CA GLU A 226 -13.25 14.42 1.23
C GLU A 226 -13.56 14.30 2.72
N GLU A 227 -14.38 13.32 3.12
CA GLU A 227 -14.70 13.08 4.52
C GLU A 227 -13.47 12.61 5.30
N LYS A 228 -12.67 11.69 4.75
CA LYS A 228 -11.36 11.34 5.35
C LYS A 228 -10.45 12.56 5.48
N HIS A 229 -10.41 13.46 4.49
CA HIS A 229 -9.66 14.71 4.60
C HIS A 229 -10.25 15.68 5.65
N ARG A 230 -11.58 15.72 5.85
CA ARG A 230 -12.22 16.45 6.96
C ARG A 230 -11.86 15.86 8.32
N MET A 231 -11.92 14.53 8.49
CA MET A 231 -11.58 13.87 9.76
C MET A 231 -10.08 13.91 10.09
N MET A 232 -9.19 13.85 9.08
CA MET A 232 -7.74 14.00 9.26
C MET A 232 -7.28 15.47 9.34
N ALA A 233 -8.17 16.45 9.16
CA ALA A 233 -7.84 17.87 9.28
C ALA A 233 -7.65 18.25 10.76
N ILE A 234 -6.45 18.00 11.28
CA ILE A 234 -6.03 18.43 12.63
C ILE A 234 -6.48 19.88 12.86
N PRO A 235 -7.31 20.17 13.88
CA PRO A 235 -7.79 21.53 14.12
C PRO A 235 -6.59 22.43 14.37
N LYS A 236 -6.35 23.37 13.44
CA LYS A 236 -5.20 24.29 13.48
C LYS A 236 -5.15 24.95 14.85
N LYS A 237 -4.06 24.72 15.61
CA LYS A 237 -3.88 25.28 16.96
C LYS A 237 -4.20 26.77 16.90
N LYS A 238 -5.17 27.22 17.71
CA LYS A 238 -5.63 28.62 17.73
C LYS A 238 -4.40 29.52 17.84
N THR A 239 -4.20 30.41 16.86
CA THR A 239 -2.99 31.24 16.77
C THR A 239 -2.68 31.87 18.12
N THR A 240 -1.51 31.55 18.67
CA THR A 240 -1.10 32.02 20.00
C THR A 240 -1.13 33.54 20.00
N LYS A 241 -2.09 34.12 20.73
CA LYS A 241 -2.15 35.57 20.90
C LYS A 241 -0.82 36.00 21.53
N PRO A 242 -0.06 36.93 20.92
CA PRO A 242 1.19 37.38 21.51
C PRO A 242 0.89 38.05 22.85
N ILE A 243 1.27 37.39 23.93
CA ILE A 243 1.29 38.00 25.26
C ILE A 243 2.39 39.04 25.20
N PHE A 244 2.04 40.32 25.39
CA PHE A 244 3.02 41.38 25.45
C PHE A 244 3.99 41.08 26.60
N MET A 245 5.26 40.85 26.26
CA MET A 245 6.29 40.54 27.23
C MET A 245 6.43 41.71 28.23
N LYS A 246 6.54 41.41 29.52
CA LYS A 246 6.66 42.38 30.62
C LYS A 246 8.07 43.01 30.71
N VAL A 247 8.58 43.49 29.57
CA VAL A 247 9.97 44.00 29.42
C VAL A 247 10.27 45.15 30.39
N LEU A 248 9.25 45.93 30.77
CA LEU A 248 9.39 47.07 31.70
C LEU A 248 9.40 46.68 33.19
N ASN A 249 9.09 45.42 33.55
CA ASN A 249 9.02 44.95 34.94
C ASN A 249 10.26 44.14 35.36
N HIS A 250 11.40 44.30 34.67
CA HIS A 250 12.67 43.74 35.13
C HIS A 250 13.27 44.60 36.25
N VAL A 251 13.35 44.05 37.46
CA VAL A 251 14.16 44.61 38.55
C VAL A 251 15.61 44.68 38.06
N LYS A 252 16.14 45.91 37.95
CA LYS A 252 17.49 46.17 37.44
C LYS A 252 18.56 45.62 38.39
N ARG A 253 18.94 44.35 38.21
CA ARG A 253 20.18 43.81 38.78
C ARG A 253 21.35 44.56 38.16
N THR A 254 22.11 45.29 38.97
CA THR A 254 23.28 46.04 38.54
C THR A 254 24.37 45.08 38.05
N THR A 255 24.66 45.14 36.75
CA THR A 255 25.80 44.42 36.16
C THR A 255 27.09 45.07 36.65
N LYS A 256 27.96 44.30 37.31
CA LYS A 256 29.32 44.74 37.63
C LYS A 256 30.06 45.04 36.32
N CYS A 257 30.68 46.23 36.21
CA CYS A 257 31.54 46.55 35.08
C CYS A 257 32.72 45.56 35.00
N PRO A 258 33.14 45.13 33.80
CA PRO A 258 34.40 44.41 33.65
C PRO A 258 35.58 45.32 34.01
N PRO A 259 36.68 44.78 34.57
CA PRO A 259 37.86 45.58 34.89
C PRO A 259 38.55 46.08 33.60
N PRO A 260 39.14 47.29 33.61
CA PRO A 260 39.87 47.82 32.46
C PRO A 260 41.23 47.13 32.34
N THR A 261 41.35 46.17 31.43
CA THR A 261 42.64 45.55 31.08
C THR A 261 42.61 45.13 29.60
N PRO A 262 43.59 45.51 28.76
CA PRO A 262 43.61 45.11 27.36
C PRO A 262 43.84 43.60 27.25
N GLU A 263 43.05 42.89 26.44
CA GLU A 263 43.25 41.46 26.19
C GLU A 263 44.58 41.23 25.44
N ASN A 264 45.54 40.59 26.10
CA ASN A 264 46.80 40.18 25.50
C ASN A 264 46.55 39.13 24.39
N LEU A 265 46.72 39.54 23.13
CA LEU A 265 46.43 38.73 21.93
C LEU A 265 47.30 37.47 21.78
N THR A 266 48.33 37.32 22.61
CA THR A 266 49.15 36.10 22.73
C THR A 266 48.41 34.93 23.37
N VAL A 267 47.43 35.18 24.26
CA VAL A 267 46.70 34.12 24.97
C VAL A 267 45.54 33.61 24.12
N ARG A 268 45.86 32.84 23.07
CA ARG A 268 44.88 32.00 22.36
C ARG A 268 44.34 30.95 23.33
N LYS A 269 43.16 31.22 23.89
CA LYS A 269 42.39 30.27 24.74
C LYS A 269 42.26 28.94 23.99
N SER A 270 43.03 27.93 24.40
CA SER A 270 43.06 26.61 23.76
C SER A 270 41.66 26.01 23.67
N PRO A 271 41.31 25.27 22.61
CA PRO A 271 40.00 24.64 22.49
C PRO A 271 39.70 23.83 23.75
N ARG A 272 38.51 24.02 24.33
CA ARG A 272 38.09 23.31 25.55
C ARG A 272 38.21 21.81 25.29
N LYS A 273 38.86 21.09 26.22
CA LYS A 273 38.92 19.61 26.13
C LYS A 273 37.49 19.08 26.01
N ILE A 274 37.25 18.25 25.01
CA ILE A 274 35.96 17.63 24.73
C ILE A 274 35.57 16.82 25.99
N PRO A 275 34.36 17.00 26.55
CA PRO A 275 33.99 16.31 27.78
C PRO A 275 33.97 14.80 27.57
N ASN A 276 34.52 14.04 28.52
CA ASN A 276 34.73 12.60 28.38
C ASN A 276 33.43 11.81 28.11
N SER A 277 32.26 12.37 28.45
CA SER A 277 30.92 11.84 28.13
C SER A 277 30.63 11.66 26.64
N ILE A 278 31.48 12.15 25.74
CA ILE A 278 31.40 11.90 24.28
C ILE A 278 32.16 10.62 23.87
N TYR A 279 33.04 10.09 24.71
CA TYR A 279 33.79 8.84 24.47
C TYR A 279 33.21 7.62 25.21
N PHE A 280 32.28 7.82 26.15
CA PHE A 280 31.53 6.75 26.76
C PHE A 280 30.33 6.36 25.89
N SER A 281 30.06 5.06 25.77
CA SER A 281 28.82 4.54 25.16
C SER A 281 27.60 5.10 25.87
N SER A 282 26.53 5.36 25.13
CA SER A 282 25.30 5.88 25.76
C SER A 282 24.64 4.84 26.67
N SER A 283 23.93 5.27 27.72
CA SER A 283 23.17 4.35 28.59
C SER A 283 22.12 3.52 27.81
N ILE A 284 21.68 4.00 26.64
CA ILE A 284 20.82 3.25 25.71
C ILE A 284 21.59 2.07 25.09
N GLU A 285 22.86 2.28 24.74
CA GLU A 285 23.74 1.29 24.11
C GLU A 285 24.21 0.21 25.10
N GLU A 286 24.52 0.60 26.35
CA GLU A 286 24.74 -0.33 27.46
C GLU A 286 23.50 -1.22 27.68
N ARG A 287 22.31 -0.62 27.73
CA ARG A 287 21.03 -1.35 27.88
C ARG A 287 20.74 -2.26 26.68
N LEU A 288 21.12 -1.88 25.46
CA LEU A 288 21.04 -2.73 24.28
C LEU A 288 22.04 -3.89 24.34
N ASN A 289 23.24 -3.71 24.90
CA ASN A 289 24.20 -4.78 25.09
C ASN A 289 23.71 -5.81 26.13
N ILE A 290 23.16 -5.37 27.26
CA ILE A 290 22.52 -6.25 28.25
C ILE A 290 21.38 -7.08 27.60
N LEU A 291 20.55 -6.45 26.75
CA LEU A 291 19.50 -7.17 26.02
C LEU A 291 20.06 -8.13 24.96
N ARG A 292 21.16 -7.78 24.26
CA ARG A 292 21.85 -8.69 23.34
C ARG A 292 22.42 -9.91 24.06
N GLU A 293 22.99 -9.73 25.25
CA GLU A 293 23.53 -10.81 26.08
C GLU A 293 22.44 -11.71 26.65
N ALA A 294 21.33 -11.14 27.16
CA ALA A 294 20.16 -11.90 27.59
C ALA A 294 19.57 -12.74 26.44
N ASN A 295 19.40 -12.14 25.26
CA ASN A 295 18.90 -12.84 24.05
C ASN A 295 19.87 -13.94 23.59
N LYS A 296 21.19 -13.69 23.65
CA LYS A 296 22.24 -14.69 23.34
C LYS A 296 22.21 -15.85 24.33
N TYR A 297 22.01 -15.59 25.62
CA TYR A 297 21.85 -16.61 26.65
C TYR A 297 20.59 -17.45 26.41
N GLN A 298 19.44 -16.83 26.16
CA GLN A 298 18.19 -17.53 25.85
C GLN A 298 18.31 -18.38 24.57
N ALA A 299 18.92 -17.86 23.50
CA ALA A 299 19.15 -18.62 22.26
C ALA A 299 20.05 -19.85 22.49
N LEU A 300 21.10 -19.71 23.31
CA LEU A 300 21.98 -20.83 23.70
C LEU A 300 21.26 -21.83 24.63
N HIS A 301 20.33 -21.38 25.47
CA HIS A 301 19.49 -22.25 26.29
C HIS A 301 18.57 -23.11 25.42
N LEU A 302 17.78 -22.46 24.55
CA LEU A 302 16.87 -23.11 23.61
C LEU A 302 17.60 -24.10 22.68
N LEU A 303 18.81 -23.75 22.21
CA LEU A 303 19.65 -24.65 21.42
C LEU A 303 20.09 -25.88 22.22
N ARG A 304 20.45 -25.73 23.50
CA ARG A 304 20.80 -26.85 24.39
C ARG A 304 19.59 -27.74 24.67
N GLU A 305 18.41 -27.17 24.87
CA GLU A 305 17.15 -27.91 25.08
C GLU A 305 16.75 -28.67 23.81
N ALA A 306 16.79 -28.03 22.65
CA ALA A 306 16.54 -28.68 21.36
C ALA A 306 17.52 -29.84 21.11
N ASN A 307 18.82 -29.67 21.42
CA ASN A 307 19.82 -30.72 21.25
C ASN A 307 19.67 -31.88 22.27
N LYS A 308 19.23 -31.61 23.51
CA LYS A 308 18.85 -32.66 24.48
C LYS A 308 17.67 -33.48 23.95
N ASN A 309 16.61 -32.78 23.54
CA ASN A 309 15.34 -33.36 23.11
C ASN A 309 15.37 -33.89 21.66
N ALA A 310 16.48 -33.70 20.93
CA ALA A 310 16.65 -34.17 19.57
C ALA A 310 16.54 -35.72 19.48
N PRO A 311 15.80 -36.26 18.50
CA PRO A 311 15.70 -37.70 18.28
C PRO A 311 17.06 -38.29 17.88
N ALA A 312 17.24 -39.59 18.12
CA ALA A 312 18.53 -40.28 17.92
C ALA A 312 19.06 -40.20 16.47
N CYS A 313 18.19 -39.97 15.48
CA CYS A 313 18.55 -39.81 14.06
C CYS A 313 19.13 -38.43 13.69
N SER A 314 18.90 -37.37 14.47
CA SER A 314 19.45 -36.02 14.20
C SER A 314 20.67 -35.68 15.05
N LYS A 315 20.95 -36.47 16.10
CA LYS A 315 22.20 -36.39 16.88
C LYS A 315 23.39 -36.84 16.04
N LYS A 316 24.02 -35.88 15.33
CA LYS A 316 25.33 -36.08 14.69
C LYS A 316 26.30 -36.65 15.73
N ARG A 317 26.87 -37.83 15.45
CA ARG A 317 28.00 -38.34 16.24
C ARG A 317 29.16 -37.36 16.10
N GLU A 318 29.70 -36.92 17.23
CA GLU A 318 30.95 -36.15 17.27
C GLU A 318 32.11 -37.07 16.86
N THR A 319 32.30 -37.17 15.55
CA THR A 319 33.53 -37.68 14.98
C THR A 319 34.64 -36.71 15.37
N LYS A 320 35.55 -37.16 16.24
CA LYS A 320 36.71 -36.38 16.64
C LYS A 320 37.43 -35.94 15.37
N LEU A 321 37.54 -34.63 15.17
CA LEU A 321 38.21 -34.04 14.02
C LEU A 321 39.72 -34.28 14.18
N ILE A 322 40.18 -35.41 13.66
CA ILE A 322 41.58 -35.61 13.30
C ILE A 322 41.82 -34.75 12.06
N GLU A 323 42.85 -33.92 12.10
CA GLU A 323 43.25 -33.07 10.99
C GLU A 323 43.74 -33.94 9.83
N VAL A 324 42.90 -34.06 8.79
CA VAL A 324 43.29 -34.66 7.51
C VAL A 324 43.14 -33.58 6.45
N GLU A 325 44.16 -32.75 6.36
CA GLU A 325 44.31 -31.83 5.23
C GLU A 325 44.47 -32.61 3.92
N GLN A 326 43.85 -32.07 2.86
CA GLN A 326 44.27 -32.23 1.46
C GLN A 326 44.58 -33.65 0.97
N LYS A 327 43.54 -34.47 0.76
CA LYS A 327 43.52 -35.50 -0.30
C LYS A 327 42.10 -35.81 -0.76
N ILE A 328 41.69 -35.22 -1.88
CA ILE A 328 40.53 -35.68 -2.65
C ILE A 328 41.01 -36.83 -3.53
N GLU A 329 41.27 -37.98 -2.90
CA GLU A 329 41.51 -39.22 -3.63
C GLU A 329 40.19 -39.66 -4.28
N LYS A 330 40.22 -39.73 -5.61
CA LYS A 330 39.08 -40.18 -6.42
C LYS A 330 38.75 -41.60 -5.98
N HIS A 331 37.58 -41.82 -5.41
CA HIS A 331 37.12 -43.18 -5.13
C HIS A 331 36.97 -43.93 -6.45
N ASP A 332 37.88 -44.89 -6.69
CA ASP A 332 37.82 -45.73 -7.87
C ASP A 332 36.51 -46.49 -7.93
N ILE A 333 35.89 -46.48 -9.11
CA ILE A 333 34.58 -47.07 -9.32
C ILE A 333 34.74 -48.59 -9.37
N CYS A 334 34.61 -49.24 -8.21
CA CYS A 334 34.65 -50.69 -8.08
C CYS A 334 33.81 -51.37 -9.18
N PRO A 335 34.41 -52.19 -10.07
CA PRO A 335 33.68 -52.78 -11.17
C PRO A 335 32.59 -53.72 -10.63
N ARG A 336 31.33 -53.39 -10.91
CA ARG A 336 30.19 -54.21 -10.48
C ARG A 336 30.36 -55.64 -11.01
N LYS A 337 30.37 -56.61 -10.10
CA LYS A 337 30.33 -58.04 -10.43
C LYS A 337 29.14 -58.27 -11.39
N ARG A 338 29.38 -58.97 -12.51
CA ARG A 338 28.32 -59.27 -13.48
C ARG A 338 27.25 -60.13 -12.79
N LEU A 339 25.98 -59.79 -12.99
CA LEU A 339 24.86 -60.56 -12.44
C LEU A 339 24.85 -61.97 -13.06
N PRO A 340 24.56 -63.03 -12.28
CA PRO A 340 24.44 -64.38 -12.80
C PRO A 340 23.29 -64.46 -13.81
N ILE A 341 23.57 -65.05 -14.98
CA ILE A 341 22.59 -65.22 -16.05
C ILE A 341 21.76 -66.47 -15.75
N PHE A 342 20.64 -66.29 -15.07
CA PHE A 342 19.66 -67.35 -14.88
C PHE A 342 19.00 -67.71 -16.23
N LYS A 343 18.89 -69.01 -16.52
CA LYS A 343 18.06 -69.50 -17.64
C LYS A 343 16.59 -69.19 -17.33
N PRO A 344 15.77 -68.80 -18.32
CA PRO A 344 14.35 -68.56 -18.10
C PRO A 344 13.66 -69.85 -17.66
N VAL A 345 12.85 -69.77 -16.59
CA VAL A 345 12.04 -70.87 -16.07
C VAL A 345 10.59 -70.62 -16.43
N GLU A 346 9.89 -71.64 -16.90
CA GLU A 346 8.47 -71.57 -17.27
C GLU A 346 7.58 -71.49 -16.01
N ILE A 347 7.27 -70.26 -15.57
CA ILE A 347 6.38 -70.03 -14.43
C ILE A 347 4.93 -70.25 -14.86
N LYS A 348 4.29 -71.30 -14.35
CA LYS A 348 2.85 -71.53 -14.52
C LYS A 348 2.06 -70.36 -13.92
N GLN A 349 1.33 -69.62 -14.75
CA GLN A 349 0.61 -68.40 -14.34
C GLN A 349 -0.65 -68.71 -13.52
N ASN A 350 -0.52 -68.64 -12.20
CA ASN A 350 -1.67 -68.60 -11.30
C ASN A 350 -2.48 -67.30 -11.50
N ALA A 351 -3.79 -67.33 -11.21
CA ALA A 351 -4.68 -66.18 -11.35
C ALA A 351 -4.18 -64.91 -10.63
N THR A 352 -3.57 -65.08 -9.44
CA THR A 352 -2.93 -64.00 -8.68
C THR A 352 -1.68 -63.43 -9.35
N SER A 353 -0.97 -64.21 -10.18
CA SER A 353 0.15 -63.71 -11.00
C SER A 353 -0.36 -62.84 -12.15
N ILE A 354 -1.38 -63.32 -12.86
CA ILE A 354 -2.02 -62.58 -13.97
C ILE A 354 -2.51 -61.21 -13.47
N LEU A 355 -3.28 -61.18 -12.38
CA LEU A 355 -3.80 -59.94 -11.82
C LEU A 355 -2.69 -58.99 -11.31
N ARG A 356 -1.57 -59.53 -10.78
CA ARG A 356 -0.40 -58.71 -10.38
C ARG A 356 0.35 -58.14 -11.59
N GLU A 357 0.54 -58.92 -12.66
CA GLU A 357 1.14 -58.43 -13.90
C GLU A 357 0.26 -57.33 -14.53
N CYS A 358 -1.05 -57.54 -14.64
CA CYS A 358 -2.00 -56.56 -15.17
C CYS A 358 -2.03 -55.28 -14.32
N ALA A 359 -2.10 -55.41 -12.98
CA ALA A 359 -2.06 -54.26 -12.09
C ALA A 359 -0.73 -53.49 -12.20
N ARG A 360 0.40 -54.16 -12.42
CA ARG A 360 1.69 -53.49 -12.68
C ARG A 360 1.65 -52.72 -14.00
N ILE A 361 1.12 -53.32 -15.07
CA ILE A 361 1.00 -52.70 -16.40
C ILE A 361 0.11 -51.46 -16.34
N ALA A 362 -1.10 -51.56 -15.79
CA ALA A 362 -2.00 -50.41 -15.63
C ALA A 362 -1.38 -49.29 -14.76
N ASN A 363 -0.59 -49.65 -13.72
CA ASN A 363 0.17 -48.67 -12.92
C ASN A 363 1.40 -48.08 -13.63
N GLU A 364 1.88 -48.68 -14.73
CA GLU A 364 2.91 -48.10 -15.61
C GLU A 364 2.24 -47.16 -16.62
N GLU A 365 1.16 -47.60 -17.26
CA GLU A 365 0.36 -46.81 -18.22
C GLU A 365 -0.23 -45.54 -17.58
N LEU A 366 -0.86 -45.63 -16.40
CA LEU A 366 -1.37 -44.45 -15.69
C LEU A 366 -0.27 -43.43 -15.36
N LYS A 367 0.97 -43.88 -15.12
CA LYS A 367 2.13 -42.99 -14.90
C LYS A 367 2.64 -42.39 -16.20
N GLU A 368 2.48 -43.07 -17.33
CA GLU A 368 2.84 -42.53 -18.65
C GLU A 368 1.78 -41.55 -19.16
N VAL A 369 0.49 -41.88 -19.05
CA VAL A 369 -0.63 -40.97 -19.28
C VAL A 369 -0.50 -39.72 -18.40
N SER A 370 -0.21 -39.86 -17.11
CA SER A 370 -0.02 -38.68 -16.22
C SER A 370 1.20 -37.83 -16.58
N LYS A 371 2.27 -38.39 -17.19
CA LYS A 371 3.38 -37.60 -17.73
C LYS A 371 2.95 -36.88 -19.01
N ILE A 372 2.24 -37.55 -19.91
CA ILE A 372 1.75 -36.98 -21.17
C ILE A 372 0.77 -35.85 -20.89
N GLN A 373 -0.18 -36.03 -19.97
CA GLN A 373 -1.11 -34.99 -19.51
C GLN A 373 -0.34 -33.76 -19.00
N LYS A 374 0.64 -33.93 -18.11
CA LYS A 374 1.48 -32.82 -17.62
C LYS A 374 2.25 -32.10 -18.72
N LEU A 375 2.72 -32.82 -19.75
CA LEU A 375 3.37 -32.20 -20.91
C LEU A 375 2.38 -31.44 -21.81
N VAL A 376 1.15 -31.95 -21.98
CA VAL A 376 0.05 -31.26 -22.69
C VAL A 376 -0.45 -30.03 -21.93
N GLU A 377 -0.48 -30.09 -20.60
CA GLU A 377 -0.73 -28.97 -19.68
C GLU A 377 0.39 -27.91 -19.69
N GLY A 378 1.49 -28.14 -20.44
CA GLY A 378 2.61 -27.20 -20.55
C GLY A 378 3.54 -27.17 -19.33
N ASN A 379 3.56 -28.22 -18.51
CA ASN A 379 4.36 -28.30 -17.30
C ASN A 379 5.85 -28.60 -17.64
N LEU A 380 6.68 -27.57 -17.68
CA LEU A 380 8.13 -27.68 -17.90
C LEU A 380 8.83 -28.37 -16.72
N ASP A 381 10.00 -28.99 -16.97
CA ASP A 381 10.89 -29.48 -15.90
C ASP A 381 11.17 -28.35 -14.89
N PRO A 382 10.85 -28.49 -13.59
CA PRO A 382 11.06 -27.44 -12.60
C PRO A 382 12.50 -26.91 -12.57
N LYS A 383 13.50 -27.75 -12.88
CA LYS A 383 14.92 -27.33 -12.95
C LYS A 383 15.22 -26.37 -14.09
N SER A 384 14.40 -26.35 -15.14
CA SER A 384 14.48 -25.35 -16.21
C SER A 384 13.85 -24.02 -15.78
N ILE A 385 12.75 -24.07 -15.03
CA ILE A 385 12.06 -22.90 -14.48
C ILE A 385 12.95 -22.22 -13.42
N GLU A 386 13.60 -22.99 -12.55
CA GLU A 386 14.56 -22.51 -11.55
C GLU A 386 15.70 -21.70 -12.20
N LYS A 387 16.32 -22.24 -13.26
CA LYS A 387 17.39 -21.55 -14.02
C LYS A 387 16.91 -20.26 -14.67
N LEU A 388 15.76 -20.27 -15.34
CA LEU A 388 15.19 -19.06 -15.95
C LEU A 388 14.87 -17.99 -14.89
N ASN A 389 14.47 -18.40 -13.69
CA ASN A 389 14.27 -17.52 -12.54
C ASN A 389 15.59 -17.03 -11.91
N GLU A 390 16.69 -17.78 -12.02
CA GLU A 390 18.05 -17.33 -11.64
C GLU A 390 18.60 -16.32 -12.64
N GLU A 391 18.51 -16.61 -13.94
CA GLU A 391 18.89 -15.70 -15.03
C GLU A 391 18.08 -14.40 -15.04
N ARG A 392 16.80 -14.45 -14.63
CA ARG A 392 16.00 -13.23 -14.41
C ARG A 392 16.51 -12.45 -13.20
N ARG A 393 16.68 -13.12 -12.05
CA ARG A 393 17.21 -12.50 -10.82
C ARG A 393 18.64 -11.97 -10.96
N GLN A 394 19.44 -12.48 -11.90
CA GLN A 394 20.76 -11.94 -12.24
C GLN A 394 20.62 -10.61 -12.98
N ARG A 395 19.87 -10.59 -14.09
CA ARG A 395 19.61 -9.38 -14.89
C ARG A 395 18.94 -8.26 -14.07
N GLU A 396 18.00 -8.59 -13.20
CA GLU A 396 17.36 -7.61 -12.30
C GLU A 396 18.39 -6.92 -11.38
N ARG A 397 19.34 -7.66 -10.81
CA ARG A 397 20.44 -7.10 -9.99
C ARG A 397 21.44 -6.29 -10.82
N GLU A 398 21.77 -6.74 -12.02
CA GLU A 398 22.64 -6.00 -12.94
C GLU A 398 22.01 -4.66 -13.34
N GLU A 399 20.70 -4.65 -13.65
CA GLU A 399 19.94 -3.43 -13.88
C GLU A 399 19.91 -2.50 -12.65
N GLU A 400 19.75 -3.04 -11.43
CA GLU A 400 19.77 -2.24 -10.20
C GLU A 400 21.15 -1.59 -9.97
N ILE A 401 22.24 -2.33 -10.17
CA ILE A 401 23.62 -1.82 -10.05
C ILE A 401 23.85 -0.69 -11.07
N ASN A 402 23.51 -0.90 -12.34
CA ASN A 402 23.61 0.15 -13.37
C ASN A 402 22.79 1.39 -12.99
N LYS A 403 21.55 1.23 -12.49
CA LYS A 403 20.69 2.35 -12.04
C LYS A 403 21.24 3.07 -10.80
N ILE A 404 22.07 2.42 -9.98
CA ILE A 404 22.78 3.05 -8.85
C ILE A 404 23.97 3.86 -9.36
N GLU A 405 24.76 3.31 -10.29
CA GLU A 405 25.89 4.01 -10.92
C GLU A 405 25.45 5.25 -11.70
N GLU A 406 24.39 5.15 -12.51
CA GLU A 406 23.81 6.27 -13.25
C GLU A 406 23.41 7.42 -12.31
N LYS A 407 22.72 7.11 -11.20
CA LYS A 407 22.36 8.10 -10.16
C LYS A 407 23.59 8.72 -9.49
N HIS A 408 24.61 7.92 -9.20
CA HIS A 408 25.86 8.40 -8.61
C HIS A 408 26.60 9.38 -9.55
N LEU A 409 26.70 9.04 -10.84
CA LEU A 409 27.31 9.90 -11.86
C LEU A 409 26.53 11.19 -12.09
N ILE A 410 25.19 11.13 -12.09
CA ILE A 410 24.32 12.31 -12.16
C ILE A 410 24.52 13.22 -10.94
N ALA A 411 24.65 12.67 -9.74
CA ALA A 411 24.94 13.44 -8.53
C ALA A 411 26.32 14.14 -8.60
N LEU A 412 27.35 13.45 -9.10
CA LEU A 412 28.68 14.04 -9.33
C LEU A 412 28.64 15.13 -10.40
N LEU A 413 27.95 14.90 -11.53
CA LEU A 413 27.74 15.90 -12.59
C LEU A 413 27.04 17.17 -12.10
N THR A 414 26.10 17.00 -11.17
CA THR A 414 25.38 18.09 -10.50
C THR A 414 26.31 18.87 -9.57
N ARG A 415 27.14 18.17 -8.78
CA ARG A 415 28.13 18.78 -7.88
C ARG A 415 29.17 19.61 -8.64
N GLU A 416 29.77 19.07 -9.69
CA GLU A 416 30.74 19.83 -10.49
C GLU A 416 30.07 20.99 -11.25
N GLY A 417 28.82 20.83 -11.69
CA GLY A 417 28.02 21.92 -12.27
C GLY A 417 27.79 23.09 -11.31
N ALA A 418 27.41 22.79 -10.06
CA ALA A 418 27.23 23.79 -9.01
C ALA A 418 28.55 24.49 -8.62
N TYR A 419 29.68 23.75 -8.65
CA TYR A 419 31.01 24.34 -8.44
C TYR A 419 31.37 25.35 -9.55
N LEU A 420 31.18 24.96 -10.82
CA LEU A 420 31.46 25.81 -11.98
C LEU A 420 30.59 27.08 -11.96
N ALA A 421 29.28 26.96 -11.71
CA ALA A 421 28.38 28.10 -11.60
C ALA A 421 28.79 29.08 -10.47
N LYS A 422 29.15 28.55 -9.29
CA LYS A 422 29.67 29.37 -8.18
C LYS A 422 30.97 30.08 -8.56
N LYS A 423 31.85 29.45 -9.33
CA LYS A 423 33.14 30.04 -9.76
C LYS A 423 32.95 31.12 -10.84
N SER A 424 31.97 30.94 -11.73
CA SER A 424 31.55 31.98 -12.70
C SER A 424 31.07 33.24 -11.98
N LEU A 425 30.08 33.10 -11.09
CA LEU A 425 29.52 34.20 -10.28
C LEU A 425 30.61 34.93 -9.46
N LEU A 426 31.56 34.18 -8.87
CA LEU A 426 32.70 34.77 -8.16
C LEU A 426 33.71 35.49 -9.06
N ASN A 427 33.74 35.23 -10.37
CA ASN A 427 34.56 35.96 -11.33
C ASN A 427 33.80 37.17 -11.90
N GLU A 428 32.51 37.02 -12.22
CA GLU A 428 31.59 38.11 -12.58
C GLU A 428 31.56 39.20 -11.50
N ASN A 429 31.48 38.82 -10.22
CA ASN A 429 31.56 39.75 -9.10
C ASN A 429 32.93 40.45 -8.98
N LYS A 430 34.03 39.82 -9.42
CA LYS A 430 35.35 40.46 -9.44
C LYS A 430 35.44 41.49 -10.55
N THR A 431 35.03 41.14 -11.77
CA THR A 431 35.06 42.08 -12.90
C THR A 431 34.11 43.25 -12.65
N TYR A 432 32.90 43.01 -12.15
CA TYR A 432 32.00 44.07 -11.70
C TYR A 432 32.64 44.97 -10.63
N ALA A 433 33.31 44.38 -9.62
CA ALA A 433 34.02 45.14 -8.60
C ALA A 433 35.30 45.84 -9.10
N GLN A 434 35.84 45.47 -10.27
CA GLN A 434 36.92 46.20 -10.96
C GLN A 434 36.35 47.40 -11.71
N ASN A 435 35.31 47.19 -12.53
CA ASN A 435 34.60 48.24 -13.25
C ASN A 435 34.13 49.36 -12.30
N VAL A 436 33.46 49.01 -11.19
CA VAL A 436 33.00 49.99 -10.18
C VAL A 436 34.16 50.73 -9.50
N ARG A 437 35.37 50.14 -9.42
CA ARG A 437 36.57 50.84 -8.93
C ARG A 437 37.14 51.81 -9.98
N GLU A 438 36.97 51.51 -11.26
CA GLU A 438 37.43 52.34 -12.39
C GLU A 438 36.48 53.52 -12.60
N GLU A 439 35.17 53.28 -12.64
CA GLU A 439 34.12 54.32 -12.57
C GLU A 439 34.35 55.27 -11.39
N LYS A 440 34.66 54.73 -10.20
CA LYS A 440 34.94 55.56 -9.02
C LYS A 440 36.20 56.42 -9.17
N LYS A 441 37.25 55.93 -9.83
CA LYS A 441 38.45 56.74 -10.14
C LYS A 441 38.11 57.86 -11.11
N GLU A 442 37.35 57.58 -12.17
CA GLU A 442 36.89 58.59 -13.12
C GLU A 442 36.05 59.67 -12.44
N LEU A 443 35.09 59.28 -11.60
CA LEU A 443 34.25 60.22 -10.86
C LEU A 443 35.08 61.12 -9.94
N TYR A 444 36.09 60.58 -9.23
CA TYR A 444 37.01 61.42 -8.45
C TYR A 444 37.84 62.37 -9.34
N HIS A 445 38.32 61.92 -10.50
CA HIS A 445 39.08 62.77 -11.42
C HIS A 445 38.23 63.91 -12.01
N ARG A 446 36.95 63.64 -12.34
CA ARG A 446 35.97 64.66 -12.75
C ARG A 446 35.66 65.63 -11.61
N LEU A 447 35.48 65.14 -10.39
CA LEU A 447 35.19 65.94 -9.20
C LEU A 447 36.35 66.87 -8.84
N GLU A 448 37.60 66.42 -8.96
CA GLU A 448 38.77 67.28 -8.70
C GLU A 448 38.96 68.35 -9.78
N LYS A 449 38.64 68.06 -11.06
CA LYS A 449 38.56 69.09 -12.12
C LYS A 449 37.54 70.18 -11.79
N LEU A 450 36.31 69.80 -11.46
CA LEU A 450 35.25 70.71 -11.03
C LEU A 450 35.65 71.53 -9.79
N ARG A 451 36.42 70.96 -8.86
CA ARG A 451 37.00 71.71 -7.72
C ARG A 451 38.04 72.73 -8.16
N THR A 452 38.91 72.42 -9.12
CA THR A 452 39.89 73.39 -9.63
C THR A 452 39.22 74.51 -10.44
N GLU A 453 38.19 74.19 -11.23
CA GLU A 453 37.39 75.14 -12.00
C GLU A 453 36.63 76.08 -11.06
N HIS A 454 35.86 75.56 -10.10
CA HIS A 454 35.13 76.36 -9.11
C HIS A 454 36.07 77.17 -8.19
N LYS A 455 37.28 76.67 -7.86
CA LYS A 455 38.28 77.46 -7.12
C LYS A 455 38.74 78.68 -7.92
N ARG A 456 39.01 78.51 -9.23
CA ARG A 456 39.37 79.61 -10.13
C ARG A 456 38.22 80.62 -10.25
N GLU A 457 37.00 80.15 -10.48
CA GLU A 457 35.81 81.02 -10.55
C GLU A 457 35.56 81.80 -9.25
N MET A 458 35.82 81.19 -8.09
CA MET A 458 35.76 81.91 -6.80
C MET A 458 36.86 82.96 -6.66
N LEU A 459 38.09 82.71 -7.13
CA LEU A 459 39.15 83.72 -7.14
C LEU A 459 38.78 84.89 -8.05
N GLU A 460 38.39 84.62 -9.30
CA GLU A 460 37.94 85.64 -10.25
C GLU A 460 36.75 86.47 -9.72
N ASN A 461 35.84 85.85 -8.97
CA ASN A 461 34.70 86.56 -8.38
C ASN A 461 35.08 87.35 -7.12
N VAL A 462 36.02 86.87 -6.31
CA VAL A 462 36.58 87.64 -5.18
C VAL A 462 37.37 88.85 -5.68
N GLU A 463 38.09 88.73 -6.79
CA GLU A 463 38.78 89.86 -7.45
C GLU A 463 37.77 90.91 -7.93
N LYS A 464 36.73 90.53 -8.67
CA LYS A 464 35.64 91.44 -9.07
C LYS A 464 34.94 92.09 -7.87
N CYS A 465 34.70 91.34 -6.78
CA CYS A 465 34.14 91.92 -5.55
C CYS A 465 35.09 92.92 -4.89
N ARG A 466 36.41 92.70 -4.94
CA ARG A 466 37.42 93.62 -4.43
C ARG A 466 37.50 94.91 -5.25
N GLU A 467 37.44 94.82 -6.58
CA GLU A 467 37.34 95.96 -7.48
C GLU A 467 36.09 96.79 -7.19
N LEU A 468 34.93 96.13 -7.03
CA LEU A 468 33.67 96.78 -6.64
C LEU A 468 33.74 97.40 -5.24
N GLU A 469 34.39 96.76 -4.26
CA GLU A 469 34.63 97.34 -2.94
C GLU A 469 35.53 98.58 -2.98
N GLN A 470 36.55 98.60 -3.85
CA GLN A 470 37.42 99.76 -4.03
C GLN A 470 36.64 100.91 -4.67
N ALA A 471 36.00 100.69 -5.82
CA ALA A 471 35.16 101.69 -6.47
C ALA A 471 34.02 102.20 -5.55
N SER A 472 33.47 101.34 -4.68
CA SER A 472 32.46 101.73 -3.69
C SER A 472 33.02 102.60 -2.57
N LYS A 473 34.28 102.39 -2.15
CA LYS A 473 34.98 103.26 -1.18
C LYS A 473 35.33 104.60 -1.82
N ASP A 474 35.91 104.58 -3.02
CA ASP A 474 36.26 105.79 -3.76
C ASP A 474 35.02 106.69 -4.00
N ALA A 475 33.88 106.08 -4.35
CA ALA A 475 32.59 106.77 -4.49
C ALA A 475 31.99 107.21 -3.15
N TYR A 476 32.17 106.43 -2.07
CA TYR A 476 31.70 106.79 -0.72
C TYR A 476 32.49 107.96 -0.11
N ASP A 477 33.79 108.01 -0.32
CA ASP A 477 34.66 109.10 0.13
C ASP A 477 34.38 110.38 -0.68
N SER A 478 34.23 110.27 -2.00
CA SER A 478 33.73 111.36 -2.86
C SER A 478 32.37 111.88 -2.39
N MET A 479 31.45 110.99 -2.05
CA MET A 479 30.13 111.32 -1.49
C MET A 479 30.22 111.89 -0.06
N ILE A 480 31.24 111.54 0.74
CA ILE A 480 31.51 112.17 2.04
C ILE A 480 31.95 113.61 1.84
N ASP A 481 32.81 113.91 0.87
CA ASP A 481 33.26 115.29 0.63
C ASP A 481 32.16 116.16 0.02
N GLU A 482 31.35 115.63 -0.90
CA GLU A 482 30.08 116.25 -1.30
C GLU A 482 29.14 116.49 -0.10
N LYS A 483 29.03 115.52 0.81
CA LYS A 483 28.18 115.65 2.00
C LYS A 483 28.76 116.61 3.03
N ARG A 484 30.07 116.80 3.12
CA ARG A 484 30.70 117.83 3.95
C ARG A 484 30.37 119.23 3.41
N GLN A 485 30.47 119.42 2.10
CA GLN A 485 30.04 120.65 1.42
C GLN A 485 28.54 120.91 1.66
N LYS A 486 27.68 119.95 1.31
CA LYS A 486 26.22 120.07 1.48
C LYS A 486 25.78 120.15 2.94
N ALA A 487 26.50 119.57 3.90
CA ALA A 487 26.20 119.69 5.33
C ALA A 487 26.60 121.05 5.90
N ALA A 488 27.59 121.76 5.33
CA ALA A 488 27.79 123.17 5.64
C ALA A 488 26.55 123.97 5.22
N GLU A 489 26.17 123.89 3.94
CA GLU A 489 24.97 124.56 3.41
C GLU A 489 23.65 124.18 4.11
N VAL A 490 23.54 122.96 4.63
CA VAL A 490 22.32 122.45 5.28
C VAL A 490 22.35 122.63 6.80
N SER A 491 23.52 122.84 7.43
CA SER A 491 23.59 123.35 8.81
C SER A 491 22.98 124.76 8.89
N GLU A 492 23.24 125.58 7.87
CA GLU A 492 22.63 126.91 7.69
C GLU A 492 21.09 126.83 7.51
N LYS A 493 20.59 125.77 6.87
CA LYS A 493 19.15 125.58 6.54
C LYS A 493 18.35 124.82 7.61
N SER A 494 18.83 123.69 8.13
CA SER A 494 18.06 122.86 9.07
C SER A 494 17.91 123.48 10.46
N ARG A 495 18.73 124.50 10.78
CA ARG A 495 18.56 125.42 11.92
C ARG A 495 17.21 126.16 11.89
N GLN A 496 16.51 126.15 10.75
CA GLN A 496 15.26 126.85 10.49
C GLN A 496 14.00 125.96 10.64
N LEU A 497 14.11 124.62 10.78
CA LEU A 497 12.99 123.70 10.46
C LEU A 497 12.50 122.74 11.58
N LYS A 498 13.23 122.52 12.68
CA LYS A 498 12.87 121.46 13.68
C LYS A 498 11.61 121.72 14.54
N ILE A 499 10.82 122.73 14.19
CA ILE A 499 9.85 123.43 15.05
C ILE A 499 8.42 122.80 14.90
N LEU A 500 8.27 121.44 14.92
CA LEU A 500 7.08 120.72 14.36
C LEU A 500 6.41 119.52 15.12
N LEU A 501 6.72 118.25 14.80
CA LEU A 501 5.67 117.25 14.39
C LEU A 501 5.10 116.22 15.44
N ALA A 502 5.91 115.25 15.90
CA ALA A 502 5.70 114.26 17.00
C ALA A 502 4.75 113.01 16.93
N LYS A 503 3.57 112.99 16.27
CA LYS A 503 2.34 112.37 16.86
C LYS A 503 2.11 110.81 17.04
N GLN A 504 1.55 110.03 16.09
CA GLN A 504 0.54 108.95 16.41
C GLN A 504 0.67 107.56 15.71
N ARG A 505 0.37 106.42 16.41
CA ARG A 505 0.08 105.01 15.92
C ARG A 505 -0.18 103.98 17.05
N GLU A 506 -0.99 102.90 16.87
CA GLU A 506 -0.99 101.69 17.77
C GLU A 506 -1.46 100.28 17.23
N GLU A 507 -2.55 100.13 16.46
CA GLU A 507 -3.80 99.49 17.01
C GLU A 507 -4.15 97.96 16.89
N GLU A 508 -3.77 97.17 15.88
CA GLU A 508 -4.70 96.15 15.29
C GLU A 508 -4.91 94.72 15.90
N ILE A 509 -3.86 94.09 16.46
CA ILE A 509 -3.42 92.67 16.31
C ILE A 509 -4.44 91.47 16.35
N GLN A 510 -5.61 91.57 16.98
CA GLN A 510 -6.13 90.51 17.89
C GLN A 510 -6.72 89.16 17.34
N ARG A 511 -6.88 88.94 16.03
CA ARG A 511 -8.16 88.37 15.49
C ARG A 511 -8.17 86.88 14.98
N LYS A 512 -7.85 85.81 15.76
CA LYS A 512 -7.72 84.38 15.26
C LYS A 512 -8.11 83.27 16.31
N GLY A 513 -8.46 82.00 15.92
CA GLY A 513 -8.48 80.87 16.90
C GLY A 513 -9.04 79.42 16.70
N GLN A 514 -10.01 79.06 15.84
CA GLN A 514 -11.01 77.99 16.21
C GLN A 514 -11.01 76.56 15.57
N LEU A 515 -10.11 76.17 14.66
CA LEU A 515 -10.43 75.15 13.61
C LEU A 515 -10.40 73.62 13.95
N ILE A 516 -9.86 73.13 15.09
CA ILE A 516 -9.28 71.76 15.15
C ILE A 516 -9.97 70.80 16.17
N LYS A 517 -11.01 70.00 15.79
CA LYS A 517 -11.64 69.02 16.73
C LYS A 517 -12.16 67.63 16.29
N GLU A 518 -12.53 67.33 15.03
CA GLU A 518 -13.56 66.28 14.81
C GLU A 518 -13.15 64.79 14.57
N ILE A 519 -12.37 64.46 13.53
CA ILE A 519 -12.52 63.18 12.77
C ILE A 519 -12.05 61.86 13.48
N LYS A 520 -11.64 61.90 14.76
CA LYS A 520 -10.75 60.93 15.44
C LYS A 520 -11.07 59.40 15.49
N ALA A 521 -12.32 58.91 15.50
CA ALA A 521 -12.61 57.56 16.03
C ALA A 521 -13.78 56.77 15.38
N ILE A 522 -13.56 55.46 15.07
CA ILE A 522 -14.50 54.29 15.14
C ILE A 522 -13.91 53.02 14.39
N GLN A 523 -14.35 51.79 14.75
CA GLN A 523 -14.18 50.45 14.08
C GLN A 523 -12.77 49.73 14.04
N SER A 524 -12.62 48.37 13.90
CA SER A 524 -13.28 47.13 14.46
C SER A 524 -12.56 45.80 13.99
N LEU A 525 -12.83 44.57 14.57
CA LEU A 525 -12.21 43.23 14.23
C LEU A 525 -12.99 41.92 14.72
N ARG A 526 -12.76 40.69 14.13
CA ARG A 526 -12.77 39.24 14.68
C ARG A 526 -13.89 38.14 14.41
N LEU A 527 -13.61 36.81 14.70
CA LEU A 527 -14.48 35.55 14.90
C LEU A 527 -13.68 34.32 15.55
N ALA A 528 -13.96 32.97 15.71
CA ALA A 528 -14.89 31.85 15.25
C ALA A 528 -15.04 30.56 16.21
N THR A 529 -15.36 29.29 15.74
CA THR A 529 -15.98 28.06 16.43
C THR A 529 -15.25 26.64 16.22
N ARG A 530 -15.65 25.32 16.48
CA ARG A 530 -16.73 24.48 17.20
C ARG A 530 -16.33 23.00 17.72
N ASN A 531 -17.09 21.86 17.49
CA ASN A 531 -17.22 20.52 18.24
C ASN A 531 -17.46 19.23 17.31
N LYS A 532 -17.74 17.89 17.57
CA LYS A 532 -17.70 16.71 18.57
C LYS A 532 -18.24 15.36 17.85
N GLU A 533 -18.47 14.07 18.32
CA GLU A 533 -17.81 13.01 19.21
C GLU A 533 -18.68 11.67 19.47
N PHE A 534 -18.10 10.45 19.74
CA PHE A 534 -18.62 9.14 20.39
C PHE A 534 -19.17 7.86 19.60
N ASP A 535 -19.32 6.64 20.23
CA ASP A 535 -19.62 5.26 19.66
C ASP A 535 -20.01 4.06 20.68
N PRO A 536 -20.96 3.08 20.45
CA PRO A 536 -21.42 1.98 21.42
C PRO A 536 -21.91 0.52 20.94
N THR A 537 -21.98 -0.57 21.78
CA THR A 537 -22.59 -1.95 21.51
C THR A 537 -22.97 -2.89 22.72
N GLU A 538 -24.00 -3.80 22.62
CA GLU A 538 -24.39 -5.01 23.46
C GLU A 538 -25.59 -5.81 22.76
N THR A 539 -26.23 -6.99 23.06
CA THR A 539 -26.29 -8.23 23.97
C THR A 539 -27.30 -9.29 23.35
N SER A 540 -27.70 -10.54 23.76
CA SER A 540 -27.47 -11.65 24.77
C SER A 540 -28.20 -13.01 24.34
N GLY A 541 -28.51 -14.03 25.20
CA GLY A 541 -29.20 -15.33 24.80
C GLY A 541 -29.79 -16.29 25.91
N LEU A 542 -30.55 -17.36 25.54
CA LEU A 542 -31.28 -18.34 26.44
C LEU A 542 -31.84 -19.64 25.74
N GLY A 543 -32.07 -20.75 26.49
CA GLY A 543 -33.33 -21.56 26.41
C GLY A 543 -33.52 -22.88 25.59
N LEU A 544 -33.12 -24.05 26.12
CA LEU A 544 -33.85 -25.36 26.13
C LEU A 544 -34.33 -26.05 24.79
N LEU A 545 -35.22 -27.06 24.97
CA LEU A 545 -35.89 -27.98 24.02
C LEU A 545 -34.98 -28.87 23.14
N CYS A 546 -34.94 -30.19 23.44
CA CYS A 546 -35.25 -31.28 22.48
C CYS A 546 -34.88 -32.73 22.89
N GLU A 547 -34.68 -33.02 24.17
CA GLU A 547 -34.60 -34.40 24.70
C GLU A 547 -35.77 -35.30 24.20
N MET A 548 -35.51 -36.57 23.87
CA MET A 548 -36.56 -37.53 23.47
C MET A 548 -36.32 -38.92 24.08
N SER A 549 -37.41 -39.66 24.34
CA SER A 549 -37.45 -40.62 25.44
C SER A 549 -37.20 -42.09 25.06
N LEU A 550 -36.82 -42.87 26.08
CA LEU A 550 -36.38 -44.27 26.03
C LEU A 550 -37.39 -45.28 25.45
N ILE A 551 -38.64 -44.89 25.23
CA ILE A 551 -39.68 -45.73 24.61
C ILE A 551 -39.55 -45.78 23.08
N GLU A 552 -39.11 -44.70 22.44
CA GLU A 552 -38.94 -44.60 20.97
C GLU A 552 -37.82 -45.53 20.43
N LEU A 553 -37.09 -46.20 21.32
CA LEU A 553 -35.94 -47.05 21.02
C LEU A 553 -36.27 -48.56 20.97
N LYS A 554 -37.33 -49.04 21.64
CA LYS A 554 -37.61 -50.49 21.74
C LYS A 554 -38.33 -51.05 20.52
N GLU A 555 -39.31 -50.34 19.97
CA GLU A 555 -40.07 -50.80 18.79
C GLU A 555 -39.18 -50.89 17.53
N ARG A 556 -38.21 -49.96 17.42
CA ARG A 556 -37.18 -49.96 16.37
C ARG A 556 -36.36 -51.25 16.33
N LEU A 557 -36.24 -51.98 17.44
CA LEU A 557 -35.37 -53.16 17.56
C LEU A 557 -35.96 -54.42 16.90
N VAL A 558 -37.29 -54.60 16.93
CA VAL A 558 -37.94 -55.79 16.32
C VAL A 558 -37.89 -55.71 14.79
N TRP A 559 -38.13 -54.52 14.22
CA TRP A 559 -38.02 -54.23 12.79
C TRP A 559 -36.63 -54.52 12.19
N VAL A 560 -35.56 -54.50 13.00
CA VAL A 560 -34.20 -54.82 12.55
C VAL A 560 -34.01 -56.33 12.36
N LYS A 561 -34.67 -57.18 13.15
CA LYS A 561 -34.45 -58.65 13.10
C LYS A 561 -35.00 -59.31 11.83
N MET A 562 -36.14 -58.85 11.31
CA MET A 562 -36.68 -59.41 10.05
C MET A 562 -35.85 -58.96 8.84
N LYS A 563 -35.44 -57.68 8.79
CA LYS A 563 -34.53 -57.15 7.75
C LYS A 563 -33.22 -57.94 7.67
N LEU A 564 -32.65 -58.30 8.82
CA LEU A 564 -31.39 -59.06 8.91
C LEU A 564 -31.47 -60.41 8.19
N ASN A 565 -32.62 -61.09 8.18
CA ASN A 565 -32.77 -62.39 7.51
C ASN A 565 -32.86 -62.23 5.98
N GLU A 566 -33.65 -61.27 5.47
CA GLU A 566 -33.66 -60.96 4.04
C GLU A 566 -32.28 -60.55 3.50
N GLU A 567 -31.48 -59.87 4.32
CA GLU A 567 -30.10 -59.54 3.97
C GLU A 567 -29.21 -60.78 3.76
N LEU A 568 -29.44 -61.88 4.50
CA LEU A 568 -28.61 -63.09 4.37
C LEU A 568 -28.81 -63.78 3.01
N GLU A 569 -30.03 -63.86 2.51
CA GLU A 569 -30.32 -64.42 1.18
C GLU A 569 -29.77 -63.53 0.06
N LYS A 570 -29.97 -62.21 0.18
CA LYS A 570 -29.42 -61.21 -0.74
C LYS A 570 -27.88 -61.28 -0.78
N ARG A 571 -27.21 -61.53 0.36
CA ARG A 571 -25.76 -61.76 0.44
C ARG A 571 -25.34 -63.06 -0.28
N GLN A 572 -26.09 -64.16 -0.16
CA GLN A 572 -25.75 -65.42 -0.85
C GLN A 572 -25.78 -65.29 -2.38
N PHE A 573 -26.82 -64.65 -2.94
CA PHE A 573 -26.91 -64.38 -4.38
C PHE A 573 -25.75 -63.50 -4.87
N VAL A 574 -25.39 -62.46 -4.12
CA VAL A 574 -24.23 -61.60 -4.42
C VAL A 574 -22.91 -62.41 -4.43
N ILE A 575 -22.70 -63.33 -3.48
CA ILE A 575 -21.48 -64.17 -3.42
C ILE A 575 -21.33 -65.06 -4.67
N GLN A 576 -22.43 -65.63 -5.19
CA GLN A 576 -22.37 -66.44 -6.42
C GLN A 576 -21.99 -65.58 -7.64
N ARG A 577 -22.69 -64.45 -7.83
CA ARG A 577 -22.44 -63.51 -8.93
C ARG A 577 -21.01 -62.96 -8.90
N GLU A 578 -20.46 -62.71 -7.72
CA GLU A 578 -19.10 -62.20 -7.56
C GLU A 578 -18.03 -63.27 -7.86
N ARG A 579 -18.28 -64.56 -7.57
CA ARG A 579 -17.39 -65.66 -8.00
C ARG A 579 -17.33 -65.80 -9.53
N GLU A 580 -18.43 -65.60 -10.22
CA GLU A 580 -18.45 -65.60 -11.70
C GLU A 580 -17.75 -64.36 -12.27
N ARG A 581 -18.00 -63.19 -11.66
CA ARG A 581 -17.29 -61.95 -11.99
C ARG A 581 -15.77 -62.12 -11.89
N GLN A 582 -15.28 -62.72 -10.80
CA GLN A 582 -13.85 -62.99 -10.59
C GLN A 582 -13.27 -63.93 -11.67
N LYS A 583 -13.98 -65.02 -12.02
CA LYS A 583 -13.57 -65.92 -13.12
C LYS A 583 -13.45 -65.16 -14.45
N ASN A 584 -14.41 -64.29 -14.76
CA ASN A 584 -14.41 -63.52 -16.01
C ASN A 584 -13.34 -62.43 -16.01
N ILE A 585 -13.12 -61.72 -14.89
CA ILE A 585 -12.03 -60.75 -14.73
C ILE A 585 -10.67 -61.42 -15.02
N VAL A 586 -10.40 -62.61 -14.48
CA VAL A 586 -9.13 -63.33 -14.73
C VAL A 586 -8.96 -63.73 -16.21
N LYS A 587 -10.04 -64.14 -16.89
CA LYS A 587 -10.01 -64.42 -18.34
C LYS A 587 -9.65 -63.18 -19.16
N TYR A 588 -10.38 -62.09 -18.99
CA TYR A 588 -10.14 -60.84 -19.73
C TYR A 588 -8.77 -60.23 -19.40
N SER A 589 -8.35 -60.29 -18.13
CA SER A 589 -7.02 -59.85 -17.70
C SER A 589 -5.90 -60.59 -18.43
N LYS A 590 -6.05 -61.91 -18.68
CA LYS A 590 -5.07 -62.67 -19.44
C LYS A 590 -4.97 -62.21 -20.89
N ILE A 591 -6.12 -62.05 -21.57
CA ILE A 591 -6.18 -61.64 -22.99
C ILE A 591 -5.48 -60.29 -23.18
N ALA A 592 -5.85 -59.27 -22.40
CA ALA A 592 -5.26 -57.93 -22.48
C ALA A 592 -3.74 -57.93 -22.16
N LEU A 593 -3.27 -58.84 -21.31
CA LEU A 593 -1.87 -58.99 -20.95
C LEU A 593 -1.04 -59.67 -22.06
N ASP A 594 -1.63 -60.59 -22.82
CA ASP A 594 -0.99 -61.23 -23.98
C ASP A 594 -0.98 -60.26 -25.19
N GLU A 595 -2.03 -59.44 -25.37
CA GLU A 595 -2.08 -58.31 -26.32
C GLU A 595 -1.02 -57.23 -25.99
N TYR A 596 -0.91 -56.83 -24.72
CA TYR A 596 0.12 -55.89 -24.25
C TYR A 596 1.54 -56.41 -24.48
N LYS A 597 1.79 -57.71 -24.22
CA LYS A 597 3.09 -58.33 -24.48
C LYS A 597 3.45 -58.29 -25.97
N SER A 598 2.48 -58.55 -26.84
CA SER A 598 2.64 -58.52 -28.30
C SER A 598 2.99 -57.10 -28.80
N THR A 599 2.16 -56.11 -28.46
CA THR A 599 2.39 -54.71 -28.86
C THR A 599 3.69 -54.12 -28.32
N LYS A 600 4.12 -54.51 -27.11
CA LYS A 600 5.38 -54.05 -26.50
C LYS A 600 6.62 -54.58 -27.22
N LEU A 601 6.56 -55.77 -27.83
CA LEU A 601 7.64 -56.29 -28.68
C LEU A 601 7.78 -55.45 -29.96
N ASP A 602 6.67 -55.13 -30.62
CA ASP A 602 6.67 -54.27 -31.81
C ASP A 602 7.21 -52.86 -31.53
N ILE A 603 6.82 -52.27 -30.40
CA ILE A 603 7.30 -50.95 -29.97
C ILE A 603 8.81 -50.98 -29.71
N ASN A 604 9.33 -52.03 -29.04
CA ASN A 604 10.76 -52.18 -28.83
C ASN A 604 11.53 -52.33 -30.15
N ASN A 605 11.03 -53.14 -31.08
CA ASN A 605 11.64 -53.34 -32.40
C ASN A 605 11.69 -52.01 -33.20
N LYS A 606 10.59 -51.25 -33.21
CA LYS A 606 10.50 -49.91 -33.84
C LYS A 606 11.43 -48.90 -33.15
N LYS A 607 11.55 -48.94 -31.82
CA LYS A 607 12.44 -48.05 -31.06
C LYS A 607 13.92 -48.31 -31.34
N ILE A 608 14.34 -49.58 -31.42
CA ILE A 608 15.73 -49.94 -31.77
C ILE A 608 16.12 -49.39 -33.16
N LEU A 609 15.16 -49.32 -34.10
CA LEU A 609 15.35 -48.69 -35.40
C LEU A 609 15.48 -47.15 -35.30
N PHE A 610 14.63 -46.51 -34.51
CA PHE A 610 14.59 -45.05 -34.31
C PHE A 610 15.79 -44.51 -33.53
N ASP A 611 16.27 -45.22 -32.51
CA ASP A 611 17.45 -44.81 -31.75
C ASP A 611 18.71 -44.85 -32.64
N ARG A 612 18.82 -45.82 -33.56
CA ARG A 612 19.91 -45.89 -34.56
C ARG A 612 19.91 -44.68 -35.52
N THR A 613 18.75 -44.25 -36.02
CA THR A 613 18.68 -43.09 -36.93
C THR A 613 18.90 -41.76 -36.19
N ASN A 614 18.42 -41.63 -34.95
CA ASN A 614 18.67 -40.45 -34.13
C ASN A 614 20.16 -40.27 -33.77
N ILE A 615 20.88 -41.34 -33.43
CA ILE A 615 22.32 -41.27 -33.16
C ILE A 615 23.08 -40.71 -34.38
N LEU A 616 22.74 -41.17 -35.59
CA LEU A 616 23.31 -40.66 -36.84
C LEU A 616 23.01 -39.17 -37.04
N PHE A 617 21.76 -38.74 -36.78
CA PHE A 617 21.35 -37.34 -36.90
C PHE A 617 22.02 -36.42 -35.86
N ILE A 618 22.19 -36.87 -34.62
CA ILE A 618 22.85 -36.13 -33.55
C ILE A 618 24.34 -35.92 -33.87
N LEU A 619 25.04 -36.94 -34.38
CA LEU A 619 26.43 -36.83 -34.83
C LEU A 619 26.60 -35.78 -35.94
N ILE A 620 25.68 -35.75 -36.91
CA ILE A 620 25.65 -34.72 -37.97
C ILE A 620 25.39 -33.32 -37.39
N LYS A 621 24.54 -33.21 -36.36
CA LYS A 621 24.15 -31.92 -35.77
C LYS A 621 25.26 -31.32 -34.89
N LEU A 622 25.95 -32.13 -34.09
CA LEU A 622 27.10 -31.70 -33.28
C LEU A 622 28.23 -31.15 -34.15
N ARG A 623 28.54 -31.83 -35.26
CA ARG A 623 29.54 -31.40 -36.25
C ARG A 623 29.22 -30.03 -36.89
N LYS A 624 27.98 -29.54 -36.79
CA LYS A 624 27.53 -28.20 -37.23
C LYS A 624 27.40 -27.16 -36.09
N SER A 625 27.48 -27.56 -34.82
CA SER A 625 27.48 -26.61 -33.69
C SER A 625 28.89 -26.15 -33.31
N ASP A 626 29.89 -27.02 -33.46
CA ASP A 626 31.25 -26.72 -33.00
C ASP A 626 32.01 -25.76 -33.93
N THR A 627 31.54 -25.59 -35.18
CA THR A 627 31.98 -24.50 -36.06
C THR A 627 31.49 -23.14 -35.55
N ARG A 628 30.20 -23.02 -35.22
CA ARG A 628 29.56 -21.76 -34.79
C ARG A 628 30.05 -21.24 -33.43
N LYS A 629 30.43 -22.12 -32.51
CA LYS A 629 31.00 -21.68 -31.20
C LYS A 629 32.28 -20.87 -31.37
N ARG A 630 33.17 -21.31 -32.26
CA ARG A 630 34.47 -20.65 -32.56
C ARG A 630 34.32 -19.27 -33.20
N GLU A 631 33.15 -18.95 -33.74
CA GLU A 631 32.80 -17.64 -34.28
C GLU A 631 32.30 -16.72 -33.15
N ASN A 632 31.38 -17.20 -32.32
CA ASN A 632 30.78 -16.43 -31.22
C ASN A 632 31.76 -16.10 -30.07
N GLU A 633 32.72 -16.98 -29.77
CA GLU A 633 33.72 -16.76 -28.71
C GLU A 633 34.60 -15.52 -28.97
N LYS A 634 34.69 -15.04 -30.21
CA LYS A 634 35.41 -13.80 -30.56
C LYS A 634 34.61 -12.52 -30.27
N ALA A 635 33.29 -12.61 -30.08
CA ALA A 635 32.42 -11.45 -29.91
C ALA A 635 32.13 -11.10 -28.43
N LEU A 636 32.33 -12.03 -27.51
CA LEU A 636 31.88 -11.90 -26.11
C LEU A 636 32.84 -11.09 -25.20
N ASN A 637 34.02 -10.71 -25.69
CA ASN A 637 35.06 -10.03 -24.89
C ASN A 637 34.88 -8.50 -24.79
N VAL A 638 33.72 -7.95 -25.14
CA VAL A 638 33.42 -6.51 -24.98
C VAL A 638 32.69 -6.28 -23.66
N THR A 639 33.24 -5.38 -22.83
CA THR A 639 32.85 -5.15 -21.43
C THR A 639 31.36 -4.85 -21.22
N SER A 640 30.78 -5.48 -20.19
CA SER A 640 29.36 -5.48 -19.81
C SER A 640 28.85 -4.19 -19.13
N VAL A 641 29.33 -3.01 -19.53
CA VAL A 641 28.96 -1.71 -18.93
C VAL A 641 27.83 -1.05 -19.73
N SER A 642 26.79 -0.53 -19.05
CA SER A 642 25.69 0.20 -19.71
C SER A 642 26.21 1.33 -20.61
N PRO A 643 25.74 1.44 -21.87
CA PRO A 643 26.12 2.53 -22.75
C PRO A 643 25.60 3.91 -22.27
N GLN A 644 24.75 3.95 -21.24
CA GLN A 644 24.35 5.20 -20.58
C GLN A 644 25.37 5.60 -19.48
N VAL A 645 25.82 4.64 -18.67
CA VAL A 645 26.90 4.83 -17.68
C VAL A 645 28.16 5.41 -18.35
N LEU A 646 28.61 4.82 -19.46
CA LEU A 646 29.78 5.30 -20.21
C LEU A 646 29.62 6.75 -20.74
N LYS A 647 28.40 7.14 -21.15
CA LYS A 647 28.10 8.52 -21.58
C LYS A 647 28.09 9.51 -20.41
N LEU A 648 27.67 9.09 -19.22
CA LEU A 648 27.69 9.91 -18.01
C LEU A 648 29.11 10.08 -17.45
N GLN A 649 29.95 9.04 -17.53
CA GLN A 649 31.38 9.10 -17.17
C GLN A 649 32.12 10.14 -18.01
N LYS A 650 32.01 10.08 -19.35
CA LYS A 650 32.66 11.08 -20.24
C LYS A 650 32.23 12.51 -19.95
N LYS A 651 30.93 12.76 -19.75
CA LYS A 651 30.42 14.09 -19.35
C LYS A 651 30.96 14.57 -18.01
N LEU A 652 31.24 13.65 -17.08
CA LEU A 652 31.82 13.99 -15.78
C LEU A 652 33.30 14.34 -15.90
N GLU A 653 34.03 13.65 -16.78
CA GLU A 653 35.43 13.96 -17.13
C GLU A 653 35.52 15.33 -17.83
N GLU A 654 34.65 15.61 -18.80
CA GLU A 654 34.51 16.92 -19.45
C GLU A 654 34.30 18.05 -18.42
N ARG A 655 33.38 17.88 -17.46
CA ARG A 655 33.15 18.88 -16.39
C ARG A 655 34.30 19.01 -15.40
N ARG A 656 35.02 17.92 -15.12
CA ARG A 656 36.26 17.96 -14.30
C ARG A 656 37.38 18.71 -15.04
N ALA A 657 37.53 18.49 -16.35
CA ALA A 657 38.49 19.18 -17.20
C ALA A 657 38.18 20.70 -17.32
N LEU A 658 36.90 21.09 -17.38
CA LEU A 658 36.49 22.48 -17.24
C LEU A 658 36.87 23.06 -15.87
N ARG A 659 36.63 22.32 -14.79
CA ARG A 659 37.00 22.72 -13.42
C ARG A 659 38.51 22.88 -13.20
N THR A 660 39.35 22.23 -13.99
CA THR A 660 40.82 22.44 -13.97
C THR A 660 41.29 23.58 -14.87
N LYS A 661 40.43 24.11 -15.76
CA LYS A 661 40.75 25.24 -16.66
C LYS A 661 40.33 26.61 -16.12
N ILE A 662 39.35 26.65 -15.22
CA ILE A 662 38.90 27.86 -14.48
C ILE A 662 39.52 27.83 -13.09
#